data_AF-A0A7X8LGV2-F1
#
_entry.id   AF-A0A7X8LGV2-F1
#
_cell.length_a   1.000
_cell.length_b   1.000
_cell.length_c   1.000
_cell.angle_alpha   90.00
_cell.angle_beta   90.00
_cell.angle_gamma   90.00
#
_symmetry.space_group_name_H-M   'P 1'
#
loop_
_entity.id
_entity.type
_entity.pdbx_description
1 polymer ?
#
loop_
_entity_poly.entity_id
_entity_poly.type
_entity_poly.pdbx_seq_one_letter_code
_entity_poly.pdbx_strand_id
1 'polypeptide(L)'
;EAVTRYAWFKDDANNELPTINYPATITYIRDTTDLIARAIPTISVPTWGDAQPADIRAHNINDDSSATIGIHKLEISVTPNLDLATNDQSRVLIRDTGSFSLTLTAIDNAGNSDTDTCALTVVNGATGLTTVWTGNGDGNDWHDNDNWSNYAPSPDATAWITNSGAAVTLKSSSPLLHSLVISNNATLTFKNWQTKLTATTMTIGHKGKLSCIGPFRNNEMSNRVWVAAHNFTLASGGTIDLVGKGYAGGLPFEDGHGPGGGKTGGTGAAAASHGGLGGIGYSKEKNGPLYGNAREPLAPGSGGGGGGASNGFGPGSDGGGAVLIEASGSVVIDGAIMANATHVAASTRGGGASGGSVYIVCSTFSGADGTISASGGNAPFWGGGGGGGRIAIVPTNMIAQATLPPHRVTFAAHRGLCTQARARDGALGSLYLPGTALIDGPFMPHTGVIDIPDWESWSVDSLAVSGWLQISNSTPFFELEVAHDFTIDGANAHWELQWPRITVGGNMVITNGGQLSLACAVSNAVTHAAYGALIDVAHNLTIAAGAWLRPQSAGFDGNSLHICASNLYVLASGGINADNLGFMYGYNAAGYDPHGYGPGHGYAAGSSGSGAGYGGRGGRSAYTELRGDIYGSDILPDLPGSGGGAHLLGVNSRGGSGGGFIWINVQDKALIDGSLTANGQKGIRNGGGSGGAIHLHCRDFSGGLSGILSAKGGDTYDTTYNGGGGGGRIAIWSGQPYFPAISKSRLVISEVAPDSFSGTVSVKEGLSYPSETHYSEPGTIRFIHVKHPAGTMVLVR
;
A
#
# COMPACT_ATOMS: atom_id res chain seq x y z
N GLU A 1 -38.42 -9.80 -14.82
CA GLU A 1 -37.85 -8.48 -15.23
C GLU A 1 -38.92 -7.40 -15.12
N ALA A 2 -38.62 -6.15 -15.42
CA ALA A 2 -39.63 -5.09 -15.58
C ALA A 2 -39.40 -4.47 -16.96
N VAL A 3 -40.43 -4.46 -17.80
CA VAL A 3 -40.39 -3.97 -19.18
C VAL A 3 -41.29 -2.74 -19.26
N THR A 4 -40.70 -1.57 -19.50
CA THR A 4 -41.44 -0.33 -19.71
C THR A 4 -41.87 -0.22 -21.18
N ARG A 5 -43.15 0.11 -21.40
CA ARG A 5 -43.78 0.29 -22.72
C ARG A 5 -44.57 1.61 -22.73
N TYR A 6 -44.80 2.13 -23.93
CA TYR A 6 -45.50 3.39 -24.15
C TYR A 6 -46.68 3.10 -25.08
N ALA A 7 -47.86 3.64 -24.78
CA ALA A 7 -49.02 3.60 -25.67
C ALA A 7 -49.32 5.02 -26.17
N TRP A 8 -49.86 5.13 -27.39
CA TRP A 8 -50.12 6.40 -28.07
C TRP A 8 -51.57 6.49 -28.53
N PHE A 9 -52.23 7.62 -28.30
CA PHE A 9 -53.58 7.85 -28.84
C PHE A 9 -53.52 8.88 -29.96
N LYS A 10 -53.92 8.48 -31.17
CA LYS A 10 -54.09 9.37 -32.31
C LYS A 10 -55.56 9.77 -32.42
N ASP A 11 -55.84 11.06 -32.55
CA ASP A 11 -57.18 11.53 -32.93
C ASP A 11 -57.33 11.43 -34.45
N ASP A 12 -58.04 10.40 -34.91
CA ASP A 12 -58.27 10.17 -36.34
C ASP A 12 -59.24 11.18 -36.97
N ALA A 13 -59.98 11.97 -36.18
CA ALA A 13 -60.84 13.01 -36.72
C ALA A 13 -60.05 14.26 -37.18
N ASN A 14 -58.87 14.52 -36.59
CA ASN A 14 -58.10 15.75 -36.81
C ASN A 14 -56.66 15.53 -37.34
N ASN A 15 -56.20 14.28 -37.43
CA ASN A 15 -54.90 13.89 -37.98
C ASN A 15 -53.68 14.53 -37.28
N GLU A 16 -53.83 14.96 -36.02
CA GLU A 16 -52.73 15.45 -35.18
C GLU A 16 -52.10 14.31 -34.35
N LEU A 17 -50.78 14.37 -34.19
CA LEU A 17 -50.02 13.43 -33.34
C LEU A 17 -50.03 13.94 -31.88
N PRO A 18 -50.24 13.07 -30.88
CA PRO A 18 -50.20 13.49 -29.48
C PRO A 18 -48.81 14.02 -29.10
N THR A 19 -48.76 15.09 -28.30
CA THR A 19 -47.53 15.77 -27.90
C THR A 19 -46.89 15.24 -26.61
N ILE A 20 -47.52 14.28 -25.91
CA ILE A 20 -47.03 13.74 -24.63
C ILE A 20 -47.16 12.21 -24.58
N ASN A 21 -46.06 11.54 -24.24
CA ASN A 21 -45.96 10.09 -24.06
C ASN A 21 -46.31 9.67 -22.62
N TYR A 22 -47.09 8.60 -22.44
CA TYR A 22 -47.39 8.03 -21.12
C TYR A 22 -46.74 6.64 -20.94
N PRO A 23 -45.76 6.48 -20.04
CA PRO A 23 -45.15 5.18 -19.77
C PRO A 23 -46.01 4.31 -18.87
N ALA A 24 -46.18 3.04 -19.25
CA ALA A 24 -46.66 1.97 -18.38
C ALA A 24 -45.54 0.92 -18.23
N THR A 25 -45.34 0.38 -17.02
CA THR A 25 -44.31 -0.63 -16.78
C THR A 25 -44.95 -1.98 -16.47
N ILE A 26 -44.66 -2.98 -17.29
CA ILE A 26 -45.03 -4.37 -17.04
C ILE A 26 -43.95 -4.97 -16.15
N THR A 27 -44.30 -5.31 -14.91
CA THR A 27 -43.39 -5.92 -13.94
C THR A 27 -43.76 -7.40 -13.79
N TYR A 28 -42.77 -8.28 -13.94
CA TYR A 28 -42.92 -9.71 -13.76
C TYR A 28 -42.55 -10.07 -12.31
N ILE A 29 -43.50 -10.63 -11.56
CA ILE A 29 -43.29 -11.09 -10.19
C ILE A 29 -43.39 -12.62 -10.21
N ARG A 30 -42.31 -13.28 -9.79
CA ARG A 30 -42.31 -14.74 -9.61
C ARG A 30 -42.74 -15.06 -8.18
N ASP A 31 -43.88 -15.71 -8.02
CA ASP A 31 -44.35 -16.20 -6.72
C ASP A 31 -44.41 -17.73 -6.76
N THR A 32 -43.52 -18.34 -5.96
CA THR A 32 -43.31 -19.74 -5.53
C THR A 32 -43.68 -20.96 -6.40
N THR A 33 -44.49 -20.87 -7.46
CA THR A 33 -44.63 -21.87 -8.54
C THR A 33 -45.14 -21.27 -9.87
N ASP A 34 -45.73 -20.07 -9.85
CA ASP A 34 -46.33 -19.40 -11.01
C ASP A 34 -45.60 -18.10 -11.36
N LEU A 35 -45.53 -17.75 -12.65
CA LEU A 35 -45.07 -16.43 -13.09
C LEU A 35 -46.28 -15.51 -13.25
N ILE A 36 -46.32 -14.43 -12.45
CA ILE A 36 -47.39 -13.42 -12.53
C ILE A 36 -46.85 -12.21 -13.28
N ALA A 37 -47.41 -11.91 -14.46
CA ALA A 37 -47.18 -10.65 -15.14
C ALA A 37 -48.17 -9.61 -14.59
N ARG A 38 -47.68 -8.43 -14.17
CA ARG A 38 -48.50 -7.33 -13.67
C ARG A 38 -48.19 -6.05 -14.43
N ALA A 39 -49.19 -5.34 -14.94
CA ALA A 39 -49.01 -3.97 -15.43
C ALA A 39 -49.19 -3.01 -14.25
N ILE A 40 -48.18 -2.17 -14.03
CA ILE A 40 -48.24 -1.09 -13.05
C ILE A 40 -48.18 0.23 -13.83
N PRO A 41 -49.25 1.03 -13.83
CA PRO A 41 -49.16 2.40 -14.32
C PRO A 41 -48.30 3.20 -13.34
N THR A 42 -47.27 3.88 -13.85
CA THR A 42 -46.48 4.83 -13.06
C THR A 42 -47.26 6.14 -12.91
N ILE A 43 -48.30 6.14 -12.07
CA ILE A 43 -48.90 7.37 -11.56
C ILE A 43 -48.87 7.31 -10.04
N SER A 44 -48.06 8.18 -9.44
CA SER A 44 -48.27 8.61 -8.05
C SER A 44 -49.22 9.80 -8.11
N VAL A 45 -50.53 9.60 -7.89
CA VAL A 45 -51.46 10.72 -7.71
C VAL A 45 -51.16 11.32 -6.32
N PRO A 46 -50.77 12.59 -6.20
CA PRO A 46 -50.74 13.25 -4.90
C PRO A 46 -52.16 13.26 -4.33
N THR A 47 -52.35 12.82 -3.08
CA THR A 47 -53.64 12.94 -2.38
C THR A 47 -53.99 14.40 -2.16
N TRP A 48 -54.73 15.00 -3.09
CA TRP A 48 -55.38 16.30 -2.92
C TRP A 48 -56.87 16.07 -3.19
N GLY A 49 -57.68 16.43 -2.19
CA GLY A 49 -59.08 16.01 -2.07
C GLY A 49 -59.98 16.45 -3.23
N ASP A 50 -61.01 15.62 -3.44
CA ASP A 50 -62.31 15.91 -4.06
C ASP A 50 -62.37 17.09 -5.06
N ALA A 51 -61.63 17.02 -6.17
CA ALA A 51 -62.03 17.61 -7.45
C ALA A 51 -61.12 17.14 -8.62
N GLN A 52 -61.72 16.37 -9.54
CA GLN A 52 -61.33 16.09 -10.95
C GLN A 52 -60.04 15.25 -11.24
N PRO A 53 -60.11 14.27 -12.17
CA PRO A 53 -58.95 13.49 -12.62
C PRO A 53 -57.98 14.31 -13.51
N ALA A 54 -56.73 13.85 -13.56
CA ALA A 54 -55.59 14.50 -14.23
C ALA A 54 -55.83 14.82 -15.73
N ASP A 55 -55.40 16.02 -16.12
CA ASP A 55 -55.72 16.71 -17.37
C ASP A 55 -54.66 16.44 -18.46
N ILE A 56 -55.07 15.98 -19.64
CA ILE A 56 -54.25 15.93 -20.88
C ILE A 56 -54.80 17.01 -21.81
N ARG A 57 -54.02 18.05 -22.13
CA ARG A 57 -54.47 19.13 -23.02
C ARG A 57 -54.20 18.78 -24.48
N ALA A 58 -55.26 18.54 -25.24
CA ALA A 58 -55.25 18.71 -26.70
C ALA A 58 -55.91 20.06 -27.02
N HIS A 59 -55.23 20.94 -27.76
CA HIS A 59 -55.74 22.27 -28.11
C HIS A 59 -56.51 22.15 -29.43
N ASN A 60 -57.84 22.19 -29.40
CA ASN A 60 -58.63 22.46 -30.61
C ASN A 60 -58.48 23.94 -30.96
N ILE A 61 -57.94 24.27 -32.15
CA ILE A 61 -57.67 25.67 -32.54
C ILE A 61 -58.96 26.46 -32.84
N ASN A 62 -60.13 25.81 -32.96
CA ASN A 62 -61.31 26.44 -33.57
C ASN A 62 -62.54 26.68 -32.67
N ASP A 63 -62.60 26.25 -31.41
CA ASP A 63 -63.77 26.59 -30.56
C ASP A 63 -63.59 26.66 -29.03
N ASP A 64 -62.37 26.55 -28.49
CA ASP A 64 -62.09 26.58 -27.04
C ASP A 64 -62.91 25.58 -26.19
N SER A 65 -63.56 24.57 -26.79
CA SER A 65 -64.22 23.51 -26.04
C SER A 65 -63.26 22.35 -25.76
N SER A 66 -63.20 21.91 -24.48
CA SER A 66 -62.38 20.79 -24.04
C SER A 66 -63.24 19.56 -23.72
N ALA A 67 -62.98 18.45 -24.42
CA ALA A 67 -63.47 17.14 -24.03
C ALA A 67 -62.32 16.34 -23.41
N THR A 68 -62.54 15.82 -22.20
CA THR A 68 -61.54 15.09 -21.42
C THR A 68 -61.33 13.69 -22.00
N ILE A 69 -60.14 13.38 -22.54
CA ILE A 69 -59.76 12.01 -22.94
C ILE A 69 -58.73 11.50 -21.94
N GLY A 70 -59.21 10.88 -20.86
CA GLY A 70 -58.36 10.15 -19.91
C GLY A 70 -58.17 8.70 -20.34
N ILE A 71 -57.02 8.10 -20.01
CA ILE A 71 -56.85 6.65 -20.04
C ILE A 71 -57.78 6.08 -18.96
N HIS A 72 -58.84 5.39 -19.40
CA HIS A 72 -59.89 4.86 -18.54
C HIS A 72 -59.55 3.46 -18.01
N LYS A 73 -58.86 2.65 -18.83
CA LYS A 73 -58.56 1.26 -18.53
C LYS A 73 -57.24 0.81 -19.16
N LEU A 74 -56.52 -0.06 -18.45
CA LEU A 74 -55.34 -0.77 -18.95
C LEU A 74 -55.61 -2.27 -18.84
N GLU A 75 -55.53 -2.99 -19.94
CA GLU A 75 -55.69 -4.46 -19.98
C GLU A 75 -54.41 -5.12 -20.47
N ILE A 76 -54.09 -6.27 -19.89
CA ILE A 76 -53.04 -7.17 -20.41
C ILE A 76 -53.73 -8.40 -20.95
N SER A 77 -53.42 -8.76 -22.19
CA SER A 77 -53.80 -10.05 -22.78
C SER A 77 -52.55 -10.83 -23.17
N VAL A 78 -52.65 -12.16 -23.06
CA VAL A 78 -51.56 -13.07 -23.38
C VAL A 78 -52.09 -14.11 -24.36
N THR A 79 -51.48 -14.22 -25.54
CA THR A 79 -51.90 -15.17 -26.58
C THR A 79 -50.88 -16.31 -26.70
N PRO A 80 -51.30 -17.59 -26.73
CA PRO A 80 -52.69 -18.07 -26.64
C PRO A 80 -53.28 -17.92 -25.22
N ASN A 81 -54.58 -17.61 -25.14
CA ASN A 81 -55.31 -17.20 -23.93
C ASN A 81 -54.94 -18.02 -22.69
N LEU A 82 -54.38 -17.33 -21.68
CA LEU A 82 -54.14 -17.83 -20.33
C LEU A 82 -55.05 -17.12 -19.32
N ASP A 83 -55.32 -17.78 -18.19
CA ASP A 83 -56.21 -17.29 -17.14
C ASP A 83 -55.80 -15.89 -16.64
N LEU A 84 -56.72 -14.93 -16.75
CA LEU A 84 -56.67 -13.70 -15.95
C LEU A 84 -56.60 -14.10 -14.47
N ALA A 85 -55.70 -13.49 -13.69
CA ALA A 85 -55.69 -13.73 -12.25
C ALA A 85 -57.09 -13.35 -11.72
N THR A 86 -57.77 -14.28 -11.05
CA THR A 86 -59.24 -14.30 -10.85
C THR A 86 -59.84 -13.05 -10.19
N ASN A 87 -59.01 -12.11 -9.72
CA ASN A 87 -59.40 -10.97 -8.90
C ASN A 87 -58.78 -9.62 -9.37
N ASP A 88 -57.95 -9.58 -10.43
CA ASP A 88 -57.26 -8.35 -10.88
C ASP A 88 -56.98 -8.36 -12.40
N GLN A 89 -57.71 -7.53 -13.16
CA GLN A 89 -57.58 -7.42 -14.63
C GLN A 89 -56.25 -6.79 -15.09
N SER A 90 -55.42 -6.28 -14.16
CA SER A 90 -54.05 -5.82 -14.44
C SER A 90 -52.99 -6.94 -14.30
N ARG A 91 -53.42 -8.19 -14.10
CA ARG A 91 -52.53 -9.34 -13.89
C ARG A 91 -52.91 -10.53 -14.77
N VAL A 92 -51.90 -11.15 -15.37
CA VAL A 92 -52.04 -12.42 -16.08
C VAL A 92 -51.12 -13.46 -15.45
N LEU A 93 -51.68 -14.64 -15.23
CA LEU A 93 -50.93 -15.76 -14.69
C LEU A 93 -50.47 -16.67 -15.82
N ILE A 94 -49.17 -16.89 -15.93
CA ILE A 94 -48.59 -17.73 -16.98
C ILE A 94 -48.08 -19.01 -16.33
N ARG A 95 -48.84 -20.10 -16.52
CA ARG A 95 -48.55 -21.43 -15.99
C ARG A 95 -47.85 -22.34 -16.99
N ASP A 96 -47.98 -22.02 -18.28
CA ASP A 96 -47.50 -22.85 -19.38
C ASP A 96 -46.19 -22.33 -19.96
N THR A 97 -45.50 -23.24 -20.64
CA THR A 97 -44.24 -22.97 -21.31
C THR A 97 -44.48 -22.91 -22.80
N GLY A 98 -44.01 -21.87 -23.46
CA GLY A 98 -44.22 -21.57 -24.86
C GLY A 98 -43.84 -20.13 -25.19
N SER A 99 -44.01 -19.75 -26.45
CA SER A 99 -43.96 -18.37 -26.87
C SER A 99 -45.36 -17.76 -26.76
N PHE A 100 -45.43 -16.64 -26.08
CA PHE A 100 -46.62 -15.87 -25.82
C PHE A 100 -46.46 -14.48 -26.43
N SER A 101 -47.57 -13.89 -26.87
CA SER A 101 -47.62 -12.46 -27.18
C SER A 101 -48.36 -11.75 -26.06
N LEU A 102 -47.66 -10.86 -25.36
CA LEU A 102 -48.22 -10.03 -24.31
C LEU A 102 -48.61 -8.69 -24.93
N THR A 103 -49.91 -8.40 -24.98
CA THR A 103 -50.44 -7.17 -25.55
C THR A 103 -50.94 -6.29 -24.41
N LEU A 104 -50.40 -5.09 -24.34
CA LEU A 104 -50.88 -4.02 -23.49
C LEU A 104 -51.90 -3.21 -24.29
N THR A 105 -53.13 -3.13 -23.79
CA THR A 105 -54.19 -2.34 -24.40
C THR A 105 -54.53 -1.17 -23.48
N ALA A 106 -54.30 0.05 -23.95
CA ALA A 106 -54.74 1.27 -23.28
C ALA A 106 -56.07 1.70 -23.90
N ILE A 107 -57.10 1.92 -23.08
CA ILE A 107 -58.46 2.27 -23.51
C ILE A 107 -58.84 3.63 -22.95
N ASP A 108 -59.32 4.54 -23.79
CA ASP A 108 -59.80 5.86 -23.38
C ASP A 108 -61.25 5.84 -22.84
N ASN A 109 -61.73 7.00 -22.36
CA ASN A 109 -63.10 7.16 -21.84
C ASN A 109 -64.21 6.92 -22.89
N ALA A 110 -63.90 6.97 -24.19
CA ALA A 110 -64.83 6.74 -25.30
C ALA A 110 -64.82 5.28 -25.79
N GLY A 111 -63.93 4.44 -25.24
CA GLY A 111 -63.77 3.04 -25.63
C GLY A 111 -62.79 2.82 -26.79
N ASN A 112 -62.06 3.85 -27.24
CA ASN A 112 -61.01 3.68 -28.23
C ASN A 112 -59.79 3.03 -27.58
N SER A 113 -59.15 2.09 -28.28
CA SER A 113 -58.02 1.32 -27.77
C SER A 113 -56.77 1.50 -28.63
N ASP A 114 -55.62 1.71 -27.98
CA ASP A 114 -54.30 1.53 -28.61
C ASP A 114 -53.58 0.35 -27.97
N THR A 115 -52.79 -0.37 -28.78
CA THR A 115 -52.17 -1.63 -28.36
C THR A 115 -50.69 -1.65 -28.68
N ASP A 116 -49.88 -2.05 -27.70
CA ASP A 116 -48.48 -2.41 -27.91
C ASP A 116 -48.28 -3.89 -27.55
N THR A 117 -47.52 -4.63 -28.36
CA THR A 117 -47.36 -6.08 -28.21
C THR A 117 -45.88 -6.44 -28.08
N CYS A 118 -45.55 -7.29 -27.10
CA CYS A 118 -44.23 -7.89 -26.99
C CYS A 118 -44.29 -9.42 -27.01
N ALA A 119 -43.25 -10.04 -27.57
CA ALA A 119 -43.07 -11.48 -27.47
C ALA A 119 -42.50 -11.83 -26.08
N LEU A 120 -43.07 -12.85 -25.45
CA LEU A 120 -42.67 -13.40 -24.17
C LEU A 120 -42.50 -14.91 -24.34
N THR A 121 -41.31 -15.46 -24.18
CA THR A 121 -41.12 -16.91 -24.21
C THR A 121 -40.93 -17.41 -22.78
N VAL A 122 -41.82 -18.27 -22.30
CA VAL A 122 -41.68 -18.97 -21.01
C VAL A 122 -41.21 -20.38 -21.32
N VAL A 123 -40.04 -20.76 -20.84
CA VAL A 123 -39.51 -22.12 -21.05
C VAL A 123 -39.62 -22.94 -19.77
N ASN A 124 -39.90 -24.24 -19.90
CA ASN A 124 -39.96 -25.12 -18.74
C ASN A 124 -38.54 -25.41 -18.29
N GLY A 125 -38.19 -25.03 -17.06
CA GLY A 125 -37.08 -25.63 -16.32
C GLY A 125 -35.78 -25.91 -17.10
N ALA A 126 -35.36 -25.05 -18.03
CA ALA A 126 -34.05 -25.19 -18.65
C ALA A 126 -32.99 -24.62 -17.69
N THR A 127 -32.85 -25.24 -16.52
CA THR A 127 -31.68 -25.05 -15.67
C THR A 127 -30.47 -25.67 -16.38
N GLY A 128 -29.29 -25.05 -16.26
CA GLY A 128 -28.09 -25.56 -16.92
C GLY A 128 -27.98 -25.27 -18.42
N LEU A 129 -28.73 -24.30 -18.97
CA LEU A 129 -28.51 -23.83 -20.34
C LEU A 129 -27.06 -23.37 -20.52
N THR A 130 -26.43 -23.79 -21.61
CA THR A 130 -25.17 -23.20 -22.06
C THR A 130 -25.49 -22.05 -23.00
N THR A 131 -25.08 -20.84 -22.66
CA THR A 131 -25.27 -19.64 -23.47
C THR A 131 -23.91 -19.00 -23.77
N VAL A 132 -23.73 -18.57 -25.01
CA VAL A 132 -22.48 -17.99 -25.51
C VAL A 132 -22.77 -16.58 -25.96
N TRP A 133 -21.93 -15.63 -25.56
CA TRP A 133 -22.00 -14.26 -26.06
C TRP A 133 -21.80 -14.29 -27.58
N THR A 134 -22.74 -13.78 -28.34
CA THR A 134 -22.67 -13.61 -29.79
C THR A 134 -22.38 -12.15 -30.15
N GLY A 135 -22.92 -11.20 -29.37
CA GLY A 135 -22.88 -9.78 -29.68
C GLY A 135 -23.73 -9.39 -30.90
N ASN A 136 -24.75 -10.18 -31.22
CA ASN A 136 -25.62 -9.95 -32.37
C ASN A 136 -26.77 -8.97 -32.10
N GLY A 137 -27.04 -8.66 -30.83
CA GLY A 137 -28.09 -7.74 -30.41
C GLY A 137 -27.67 -6.27 -30.48
N ASP A 138 -28.49 -5.40 -29.91
CA ASP A 138 -28.26 -3.96 -29.95
C ASP A 138 -27.29 -3.53 -28.83
N GLY A 139 -26.03 -3.35 -29.23
CA GLY A 139 -24.99 -2.81 -28.35
C GLY A 139 -24.22 -3.88 -27.60
N ASN A 140 -23.99 -3.66 -26.31
CA ASN A 140 -23.08 -4.49 -25.50
C ASN A 140 -23.62 -4.85 -24.12
N ASP A 141 -24.94 -4.79 -23.94
CA ASP A 141 -25.55 -5.07 -22.64
C ASP A 141 -25.58 -6.58 -22.37
N TRP A 142 -25.06 -6.99 -21.21
CA TRP A 142 -25.16 -8.37 -20.72
C TRP A 142 -26.61 -8.85 -20.69
N HIS A 143 -27.56 -7.96 -20.37
CA HIS A 143 -28.97 -8.31 -20.16
C HIS A 143 -29.82 -8.26 -21.43
N ASP A 144 -29.22 -7.91 -22.57
CA ASP A 144 -29.90 -8.01 -23.86
C ASP A 144 -29.82 -9.46 -24.36
N ASN A 145 -30.98 -10.09 -24.45
CA ASN A 145 -31.14 -11.47 -24.86
C ASN A 145 -30.58 -11.76 -26.27
N ASP A 146 -30.63 -10.78 -27.17
CA ASP A 146 -30.19 -10.96 -28.56
C ASP A 146 -28.66 -11.02 -28.68
N ASN A 147 -27.94 -10.58 -27.64
CA ASN A 147 -26.48 -10.72 -27.56
C ASN A 147 -26.00 -12.11 -27.17
N TRP A 148 -26.90 -13.07 -26.96
CA TRP A 148 -26.57 -14.40 -26.47
C TRP A 148 -27.21 -15.50 -27.33
N SER A 149 -26.51 -16.63 -27.48
CA SER A 149 -26.99 -17.75 -28.30
C SER A 149 -28.26 -18.40 -27.78
N ASN A 150 -28.47 -18.38 -26.46
CA ASN A 150 -29.63 -18.97 -25.78
C ASN A 150 -30.17 -18.00 -24.73
N TYR A 151 -30.37 -16.74 -25.13
CA TYR A 151 -30.80 -15.64 -24.26
C TYR A 151 -29.76 -15.28 -23.18
N ALA A 152 -29.99 -14.17 -22.49
CA ALA A 152 -29.13 -13.74 -21.40
C ALA A 152 -29.06 -14.82 -20.30
N PRO A 153 -27.88 -15.03 -19.67
CA PRO A 153 -27.69 -16.08 -18.68
C PRO A 153 -28.71 -16.02 -17.54
N SER A 154 -29.48 -17.08 -17.36
CA SER A 154 -30.45 -17.27 -16.28
C SER A 154 -29.79 -17.95 -15.06
N PRO A 155 -30.48 -18.04 -13.90
CA PRO A 155 -29.97 -18.82 -12.77
C PRO A 155 -29.58 -20.25 -13.16
N ASP A 156 -28.47 -20.73 -12.62
CA ASP A 156 -27.85 -22.02 -12.91
C ASP A 156 -27.39 -22.24 -14.36
N ALA A 157 -27.35 -21.20 -15.20
CA ALA A 157 -26.80 -21.30 -16.56
C ALA A 157 -25.26 -21.44 -16.57
N THR A 158 -24.74 -22.00 -17.65
CA THR A 158 -23.32 -21.91 -18.05
C THR A 158 -23.18 -20.81 -19.09
N ALA A 159 -22.35 -19.81 -18.82
CA ALA A 159 -22.17 -18.64 -19.68
C ALA A 159 -20.72 -18.54 -20.19
N TRP A 160 -20.55 -18.31 -21.49
CA TRP A 160 -19.24 -18.12 -22.11
C TRP A 160 -19.14 -16.78 -22.84
N ILE A 161 -18.12 -15.99 -22.50
CA ILE A 161 -17.70 -14.81 -23.27
C ILE A 161 -16.30 -15.10 -23.80
N THR A 162 -16.24 -15.80 -24.93
CA THR A 162 -15.00 -16.33 -25.51
C THR A 162 -14.76 -15.87 -26.95
N ASN A 163 -15.64 -15.02 -27.47
CA ASN A 163 -15.46 -14.40 -28.77
C ASN A 163 -14.35 -13.35 -28.69
N SER A 164 -13.40 -13.41 -29.63
CA SER A 164 -12.26 -12.50 -29.64
C SER A 164 -12.69 -11.05 -29.77
N GLY A 165 -12.28 -10.21 -28.81
CA GLY A 165 -12.62 -8.80 -28.79
C GLY A 165 -14.04 -8.48 -28.33
N ALA A 166 -14.79 -9.46 -27.80
CA ALA A 166 -16.09 -9.19 -27.20
C ALA A 166 -15.97 -8.13 -26.10
N ALA A 167 -16.79 -7.08 -26.20
CA ALA A 167 -16.90 -6.04 -25.18
C ALA A 167 -18.30 -6.13 -24.59
N VAL A 168 -18.41 -6.52 -23.33
CA VAL A 168 -19.69 -6.74 -22.64
C VAL A 168 -19.79 -5.78 -21.46
N THR A 169 -20.97 -5.24 -21.21
CA THR A 169 -21.26 -4.33 -20.10
C THR A 169 -22.25 -4.98 -19.13
N LEU A 170 -21.87 -5.08 -17.86
CA LEU A 170 -22.75 -5.50 -16.78
C LEU A 170 -23.28 -4.27 -16.05
N LYS A 171 -24.52 -3.88 -16.36
CA LYS A 171 -25.17 -2.68 -15.78
C LYS A 171 -25.85 -2.93 -14.43
N SER A 172 -26.29 -4.17 -14.20
CA SER A 172 -26.91 -4.67 -12.97
C SER A 172 -26.43 -6.09 -12.70
N SER A 173 -26.60 -6.57 -11.47
CA SER A 173 -26.07 -7.87 -11.03
C SER A 173 -26.55 -9.04 -11.88
N SER A 174 -25.67 -10.01 -12.11
CA SER A 174 -26.06 -11.27 -12.75
C SER A 174 -26.87 -12.15 -11.77
N PRO A 175 -27.66 -13.11 -12.27
CA PRO A 175 -28.13 -14.21 -11.43
C PRO A 175 -26.95 -15.09 -10.97
N LEU A 176 -27.21 -16.01 -10.04
CA LEU A 176 -26.26 -17.07 -9.67
C LEU A 176 -26.15 -18.06 -10.83
N LEU A 177 -25.03 -18.03 -11.54
CA LEU A 177 -24.72 -18.96 -12.64
C LEU A 177 -24.15 -20.28 -12.12
N HIS A 178 -24.28 -21.36 -12.88
CA HIS A 178 -23.52 -22.58 -12.60
C HIS A 178 -22.04 -22.39 -12.94
N SER A 179 -21.75 -21.86 -14.14
CA SER A 179 -20.39 -21.52 -14.52
C SER A 179 -20.28 -20.32 -15.44
N LEU A 180 -19.16 -19.60 -15.36
CA LEU A 180 -18.82 -18.48 -16.24
C LEU A 180 -17.37 -18.56 -16.70
N VAL A 181 -17.16 -18.45 -18.02
CA VAL A 181 -15.81 -18.33 -18.61
C VAL A 181 -15.71 -17.05 -19.43
N ILE A 182 -14.70 -16.23 -19.14
CA ILE A 182 -14.33 -15.05 -19.94
C ILE A 182 -12.90 -15.24 -20.39
N SER A 183 -12.66 -15.30 -21.71
CA SER A 183 -11.31 -15.55 -22.23
C SER A 183 -11.16 -15.00 -23.65
N ASN A 184 -10.00 -15.26 -24.27
CA ASN A 184 -9.75 -14.95 -25.68
C ASN A 184 -9.95 -13.46 -25.99
N ASN A 185 -9.33 -12.56 -25.21
CA ASN A 185 -9.44 -11.12 -25.40
C ASN A 185 -10.87 -10.53 -25.23
N ALA A 186 -11.78 -11.27 -24.59
CA ALA A 186 -13.06 -10.73 -24.17
C ALA A 186 -12.94 -9.87 -22.92
N THR A 187 -13.69 -8.77 -22.86
CA THR A 187 -13.75 -7.83 -21.74
C THR A 187 -15.17 -7.72 -21.21
N LEU A 188 -15.34 -7.91 -19.90
CA LEU A 188 -16.56 -7.58 -19.16
C LEU A 188 -16.35 -6.33 -18.30
N THR A 189 -17.16 -5.29 -18.54
CA THR A 189 -17.07 -3.99 -17.87
C THR A 189 -18.24 -3.79 -16.91
N PHE A 190 -17.95 -3.59 -15.64
CA PHE A 190 -18.94 -3.32 -14.59
C PHE A 190 -19.35 -1.84 -14.60
N LYS A 191 -20.66 -1.59 -14.42
CA LYS A 191 -21.20 -0.27 -14.03
C LYS A 191 -21.93 -0.37 -12.69
N ASN A 192 -21.99 0.73 -11.96
CA ASN A 192 -22.56 0.90 -10.63
C ASN A 192 -21.77 0.19 -9.53
N TRP A 193 -21.69 0.82 -8.35
CA TRP A 193 -20.96 0.30 -7.19
C TRP A 193 -21.50 -1.04 -6.67
N GLN A 194 -22.80 -1.27 -6.78
CA GLN A 194 -23.47 -2.45 -6.21
C GLN A 194 -23.58 -3.64 -7.17
N THR A 195 -23.15 -3.50 -8.42
CA THR A 195 -23.27 -4.56 -9.42
C THR A 195 -22.35 -5.73 -9.10
N LYS A 196 -22.96 -6.92 -8.99
CA LYS A 196 -22.29 -8.16 -8.58
C LYS A 196 -22.39 -9.22 -9.67
N LEU A 197 -21.26 -9.85 -10.00
CA LEU A 197 -21.19 -11.00 -10.90
C LEU A 197 -21.12 -12.28 -10.05
N THR A 198 -22.09 -13.17 -10.24
CA THR A 198 -22.29 -14.32 -9.34
C THR A 198 -22.26 -15.65 -10.11
N ALA A 199 -21.43 -16.62 -9.69
CA ALA A 199 -21.39 -17.97 -10.30
C ALA A 199 -20.88 -19.04 -9.34
N THR A 200 -21.28 -20.31 -9.44
CA THR A 200 -20.63 -21.39 -8.67
C THR A 200 -19.16 -21.51 -9.08
N THR A 201 -18.86 -21.64 -10.37
CA THR A 201 -17.47 -21.65 -10.85
C THR A 201 -17.23 -20.51 -11.84
N MET A 202 -16.19 -19.72 -11.64
CA MET A 202 -15.85 -18.61 -12.52
C MET A 202 -14.38 -18.67 -12.94
N THR A 203 -14.13 -18.57 -14.24
CA THR A 203 -12.78 -18.56 -14.81
C THR A 203 -12.60 -17.35 -15.72
N ILE A 204 -11.64 -16.50 -15.38
CA ILE A 204 -11.10 -15.48 -16.27
C ILE A 204 -9.84 -16.09 -16.90
N GLY A 205 -10.02 -16.63 -18.10
CA GLY A 205 -8.98 -17.34 -18.85
C GLY A 205 -7.98 -16.41 -19.52
N HIS A 206 -7.07 -17.00 -20.30
CA HIS A 206 -6.04 -16.26 -21.05
C HIS A 206 -6.63 -15.09 -21.86
N LYS A 207 -6.08 -13.89 -21.66
CA LYS A 207 -6.53 -12.60 -22.22
C LYS A 207 -7.97 -12.19 -21.87
N GLY A 208 -8.69 -12.94 -21.05
CA GLY A 208 -9.95 -12.49 -20.48
C GLY A 208 -9.72 -11.29 -19.56
N LYS A 209 -10.64 -10.33 -19.56
CA LYS A 209 -10.52 -9.10 -18.77
C LYS A 209 -11.81 -8.76 -18.03
N LEU A 210 -11.70 -8.49 -16.73
CA LEU A 210 -12.70 -7.74 -15.98
C LEU A 210 -12.22 -6.29 -15.80
N SER A 211 -13.13 -5.33 -15.93
CA SER A 211 -12.84 -3.91 -15.70
C SER A 211 -14.08 -3.17 -15.20
N CYS A 212 -13.97 -1.88 -14.90
CA CYS A 212 -15.10 -1.01 -14.59
C CYS A 212 -14.95 0.36 -15.24
N ILE A 213 -16.03 1.14 -15.26
CA ILE A 213 -15.99 2.53 -15.71
C ILE A 213 -15.29 3.40 -14.66
N GLY A 214 -14.42 4.28 -15.14
CA GLY A 214 -13.71 5.26 -14.33
C GLY A 214 -12.67 6.01 -15.19
N PRO A 215 -12.07 7.07 -14.64
CA PRO A 215 -12.24 7.58 -13.27
C PRO A 215 -13.56 8.35 -13.05
N PHE A 216 -13.83 8.80 -11.83
CA PHE A 216 -15.03 9.58 -11.47
C PHE A 216 -14.73 10.69 -10.44
N ARG A 217 -15.58 11.73 -10.42
CA ARG A 217 -15.48 12.87 -9.49
C ARG A 217 -16.27 12.61 -8.19
N ASN A 218 -16.10 13.47 -7.18
CA ASN A 218 -16.74 13.32 -5.87
C ASN A 218 -18.26 13.14 -5.89
N ASN A 219 -18.94 13.72 -6.88
CA ASN A 219 -20.40 13.72 -7.00
C ASN A 219 -20.91 12.77 -8.09
N GLU A 220 -20.04 11.94 -8.65
CA GLU A 220 -20.37 10.97 -9.69
C GLU A 220 -20.47 9.56 -9.09
N MET A 221 -21.25 8.70 -9.74
CA MET A 221 -21.35 7.30 -9.35
C MET A 221 -20.00 6.58 -9.57
N SER A 222 -19.48 6.00 -8.50
CA SER A 222 -18.30 5.12 -8.54
C SER A 222 -18.66 3.73 -9.07
N ASN A 223 -17.65 2.99 -9.54
CA ASN A 223 -17.78 1.61 -10.01
C ASN A 223 -16.70 0.73 -9.38
N ARG A 224 -16.99 -0.56 -9.26
CA ARG A 224 -16.05 -1.59 -8.78
C ARG A 224 -16.25 -2.89 -9.52
N VAL A 225 -15.25 -3.77 -9.44
CA VAL A 225 -15.43 -5.19 -9.80
C VAL A 225 -15.80 -5.95 -8.53
N TRP A 226 -17.02 -6.50 -8.51
CA TRP A 226 -17.49 -7.38 -7.43
C TRP A 226 -17.84 -8.75 -7.96
N VAL A 227 -17.03 -9.74 -7.60
CA VAL A 227 -17.22 -11.15 -7.93
C VAL A 227 -17.68 -11.90 -6.68
N ALA A 228 -18.74 -12.70 -6.81
CA ALA A 228 -19.17 -13.65 -5.80
C ALA A 228 -19.21 -15.05 -6.41
N ALA A 229 -18.44 -15.99 -5.86
CA ALA A 229 -18.37 -17.35 -6.40
C ALA A 229 -18.30 -18.46 -5.35
N HIS A 230 -18.41 -19.72 -5.79
CA HIS A 230 -17.86 -20.82 -4.99
C HIS A 230 -16.37 -20.97 -5.30
N ASN A 231 -16.01 -21.22 -6.55
CA ASN A 231 -14.62 -21.25 -7.01
C ASN A 231 -14.35 -20.13 -8.01
N PHE A 232 -13.27 -19.39 -7.81
CA PHE A 232 -12.81 -18.35 -8.73
C PHE A 232 -11.37 -18.61 -9.18
N THR A 233 -11.16 -18.60 -10.49
CA THR A 233 -9.84 -18.74 -11.11
C THR A 233 -9.56 -17.56 -12.02
N LEU A 234 -8.52 -16.80 -11.71
CA LEU A 234 -7.90 -15.86 -12.63
C LEU A 234 -6.67 -16.57 -13.23
N ALA A 235 -6.84 -17.19 -14.40
CA ALA A 235 -5.79 -17.99 -15.02
C ALA A 235 -4.67 -17.11 -15.60
N SER A 236 -3.53 -17.73 -15.92
CA SER A 236 -2.39 -17.04 -16.52
C SER A 236 -2.77 -16.27 -17.80
N GLY A 237 -2.38 -14.99 -17.84
CA GLY A 237 -2.76 -14.03 -18.89
C GLY A 237 -4.18 -13.46 -18.78
N GLY A 238 -5.01 -13.91 -17.84
CA GLY A 238 -6.26 -13.26 -17.46
C GLY A 238 -6.01 -12.02 -16.60
N THR A 239 -6.89 -11.03 -16.68
CA THR A 239 -6.72 -9.75 -15.97
C THR A 239 -7.98 -9.23 -15.29
N ILE A 240 -7.79 -8.60 -14.13
CA ILE A 240 -8.72 -7.62 -13.57
C ILE A 240 -7.98 -6.28 -13.62
N ASP A 241 -8.35 -5.42 -14.56
CA ASP A 241 -7.63 -4.17 -14.84
C ASP A 241 -8.49 -2.95 -14.47
N LEU A 242 -8.09 -2.34 -13.35
CA LEU A 242 -8.69 -1.15 -12.76
C LEU A 242 -7.67 -0.02 -12.58
N VAL A 243 -6.64 0.03 -13.43
CA VAL A 243 -5.66 1.12 -13.39
C VAL A 243 -6.34 2.46 -13.68
N GLY A 244 -6.21 3.42 -12.77
CA GLY A 244 -6.82 4.75 -12.90
C GLY A 244 -8.35 4.76 -12.87
N LYS A 245 -9.01 3.69 -12.38
CA LYS A 245 -10.48 3.58 -12.36
C LYS A 245 -11.13 4.04 -11.05
N GLY A 246 -10.34 4.65 -10.16
CA GLY A 246 -10.80 5.27 -8.92
C GLY A 246 -11.24 6.73 -9.11
N TYR A 247 -10.97 7.56 -8.11
CA TYR A 247 -11.29 8.99 -8.20
C TYR A 247 -10.37 9.72 -9.17
N ALA A 248 -10.94 10.67 -9.91
CA ALA A 248 -10.22 11.47 -10.90
C ALA A 248 -9.21 12.42 -10.25
N GLY A 249 -8.09 12.65 -10.94
CA GLY A 249 -7.16 13.72 -10.61
C GLY A 249 -7.79 15.11 -10.72
N GLY A 250 -7.25 16.07 -9.99
CA GLY A 250 -7.65 17.46 -10.09
C GLY A 250 -7.21 18.04 -11.43
N LEU A 251 -8.08 18.82 -12.08
CA LEU A 251 -7.66 19.64 -13.22
C LEU A 251 -6.61 20.67 -12.76
N PRO A 252 -5.91 21.36 -13.68
CA PRO A 252 -5.03 22.45 -13.30
C PRO A 252 -5.75 23.41 -12.34
N PHE A 253 -5.07 23.76 -11.24
CA PHE A 253 -5.60 24.60 -10.15
C PHE A 253 -6.67 23.95 -9.26
N GLU A 254 -7.03 22.69 -9.46
CA GLU A 254 -8.04 21.99 -8.66
C GLU A 254 -7.43 20.92 -7.76
N ASP A 255 -8.07 20.70 -6.62
CA ASP A 255 -7.77 19.57 -5.73
C ASP A 255 -8.15 18.25 -6.42
N GLY A 256 -7.41 17.19 -6.11
CA GLY A 256 -7.76 15.84 -6.51
C GLY A 256 -9.06 15.37 -5.87
N HIS A 257 -9.81 14.53 -6.57
CA HIS A 257 -11.04 13.97 -6.04
C HIS A 257 -10.76 12.77 -5.10
N GLY A 258 -11.73 12.47 -4.25
CA GLY A 258 -11.70 11.38 -3.29
C GLY A 258 -11.35 11.80 -1.85
N PRO A 259 -11.60 10.94 -0.85
CA PRO A 259 -11.42 11.26 0.56
C PRO A 259 -9.97 11.61 0.94
N GLY A 260 -9.00 11.10 0.19
CA GLY A 260 -7.57 11.37 0.36
C GLY A 260 -6.99 12.19 -0.79
N GLY A 261 -7.81 12.95 -1.53
CA GLY A 261 -7.39 13.75 -2.69
C GLY A 261 -6.25 14.72 -2.38
N GLY A 262 -5.29 14.81 -3.29
CA GLY A 262 -4.14 15.70 -3.16
C GLY A 262 -4.53 17.18 -3.35
N LYS A 263 -3.92 18.09 -2.59
CA LYS A 263 -4.15 19.53 -2.73
C LYS A 263 -3.45 20.13 -3.95
N THR A 264 -4.15 21.05 -4.63
CA THR A 264 -3.58 21.85 -5.73
C THR A 264 -2.37 22.65 -5.26
N GLY A 265 -1.43 22.91 -6.17
CA GLY A 265 -0.22 23.67 -5.85
C GLY A 265 0.36 24.36 -7.07
N GLY A 266 0.66 25.66 -6.95
CA GLY A 266 1.26 26.43 -8.03
C GLY A 266 2.61 25.84 -8.48
N THR A 267 3.53 25.62 -7.54
CA THR A 267 4.89 25.19 -7.86
C THR A 267 5.14 23.68 -7.70
N GLY A 268 4.11 22.89 -7.40
CA GLY A 268 4.17 21.43 -7.26
C GLY A 268 3.08 20.94 -6.31
N ALA A 269 2.07 20.23 -6.84
CA ALA A 269 0.90 19.82 -6.08
C ALA A 269 1.18 18.64 -5.12
N ALA A 270 0.34 18.52 -4.10
CA ALA A 270 0.40 17.42 -3.14
C ALA A 270 -0.20 16.14 -3.74
N ALA A 271 0.30 15.00 -3.29
CA ALA A 271 -0.16 13.69 -3.74
C ALA A 271 -1.38 13.22 -2.94
N ALA A 272 -2.10 12.26 -3.51
CA ALA A 272 -3.21 11.60 -2.86
C ALA A 272 -2.75 10.47 -1.93
N SER A 273 -3.58 10.19 -0.93
CA SER A 273 -3.36 9.13 0.06
C SER A 273 -4.45 8.07 -0.07
N HIS A 274 -4.14 6.80 0.18
CA HIS A 274 -5.09 5.70 0.41
C HIS A 274 -4.26 4.47 0.76
N GLY A 275 -4.35 3.90 1.98
CA GLY A 275 -3.39 2.88 2.44
C GLY A 275 -2.09 3.48 2.95
N GLY A 276 -1.34 4.12 2.05
CA GLY A 276 -0.16 4.92 2.31
C GLY A 276 -0.44 6.43 2.20
N LEU A 277 0.30 7.23 2.95
CA LEU A 277 0.24 8.69 2.87
C LEU A 277 0.85 9.17 1.54
N GLY A 278 0.18 10.08 0.85
CA GLY A 278 0.72 10.78 -0.31
C GLY A 278 1.87 11.69 0.06
N GLY A 279 2.83 11.83 -0.85
CA GLY A 279 3.95 12.73 -0.72
C GLY A 279 3.54 14.20 -0.74
N ILE A 280 4.29 15.03 -0.02
CA ILE A 280 4.13 16.48 -0.03
C ILE A 280 4.88 17.06 -1.24
N GLY A 281 4.18 17.84 -2.06
CA GLY A 281 4.78 18.58 -3.18
C GLY A 281 5.56 19.81 -2.71
N TYR A 282 6.26 20.49 -3.63
CA TYR A 282 7.10 21.64 -3.27
C TYR A 282 6.33 22.84 -2.69
N SER A 283 5.05 23.02 -3.04
CA SER A 283 4.22 24.07 -2.44
C SER A 283 3.98 23.85 -0.94
N LYS A 284 4.37 22.68 -0.40
CA LYS A 284 4.18 22.26 1.00
C LYS A 284 2.71 22.23 1.44
N GLU A 285 1.82 22.14 0.47
CA GLU A 285 0.40 21.91 0.74
C GLU A 285 0.20 20.52 1.34
N LYS A 286 -0.79 20.40 2.22
CA LYS A 286 -1.06 19.12 2.91
C LYS A 286 -1.52 18.07 1.89
N ASN A 287 -0.93 16.89 1.97
CA ASN A 287 -1.47 15.67 1.35
C ASN A 287 -2.85 15.35 1.96
N GLY A 288 -3.69 14.61 1.21
CA GLY A 288 -4.98 14.15 1.74
C GLY A 288 -4.79 13.16 2.91
N PRO A 289 -5.79 13.00 3.81
CA PRO A 289 -5.70 12.04 4.90
C PRO A 289 -5.71 10.58 4.40
N LEU A 290 -5.19 9.66 5.22
CA LEU A 290 -5.45 8.22 5.05
C LEU A 290 -6.94 7.93 5.28
N TYR A 291 -7.49 6.96 4.54
CA TYR A 291 -8.88 6.50 4.71
C TYR A 291 -9.02 5.01 4.36
N GLY A 292 -10.21 4.47 4.63
CA GLY A 292 -10.54 3.05 4.43
C GLY A 292 -10.04 2.15 5.55
N ASN A 293 -10.52 0.91 5.57
CA ASN A 293 -10.11 -0.14 6.49
C ASN A 293 -9.05 -1.03 5.82
N ALA A 294 -7.91 -1.28 6.49
CA ALA A 294 -6.86 -2.16 5.96
C ALA A 294 -7.29 -3.63 5.87
N ARG A 295 -8.16 -4.07 6.80
CA ARG A 295 -8.64 -5.45 6.89
C ARG A 295 -9.81 -5.76 5.96
N GLU A 296 -10.55 -4.72 5.58
CA GLU A 296 -11.70 -4.77 4.67
C GLU A 296 -11.65 -3.59 3.67
N PRO A 297 -10.67 -3.58 2.75
CA PRO A 297 -10.46 -2.45 1.86
C PRO A 297 -11.52 -2.45 0.75
N LEU A 298 -12.49 -1.55 0.86
CA LEU A 298 -13.58 -1.42 -0.12
C LEU A 298 -13.48 -0.15 -0.98
N ALA A 299 -12.73 0.85 -0.55
CA ALA A 299 -12.73 2.16 -1.19
C ALA A 299 -11.75 2.23 -2.37
N PRO A 300 -12.08 2.95 -3.45
CA PRO A 300 -11.12 3.19 -4.53
C PRO A 300 -10.08 4.23 -4.10
N GLY A 301 -8.97 4.30 -4.82
CA GLY A 301 -7.90 5.27 -4.64
C GLY A 301 -8.32 6.69 -5.03
N SER A 302 -7.70 7.68 -4.40
CA SER A 302 -7.96 9.11 -4.59
C SER A 302 -7.09 9.71 -5.70
N GLY A 303 -7.57 10.75 -6.38
CA GLY A 303 -6.84 11.48 -7.40
C GLY A 303 -5.83 12.48 -6.83
N GLY A 304 -4.74 12.72 -7.56
CA GLY A 304 -3.71 13.70 -7.18
C GLY A 304 -4.15 15.15 -7.44
N GLY A 305 -3.50 16.12 -6.78
CA GLY A 305 -3.80 17.55 -7.00
C GLY A 305 -3.26 18.07 -8.33
N GLY A 306 -3.95 19.04 -8.94
CA GLY A 306 -3.50 19.69 -10.18
C GLY A 306 -2.39 20.72 -9.97
N GLY A 307 -1.46 20.83 -10.92
CA GLY A 307 -0.37 21.81 -10.89
C GLY A 307 -0.76 23.16 -11.52
N GLY A 308 -0.34 24.28 -10.93
CA GLY A 308 -0.83 25.63 -11.28
C GLY A 308 0.16 26.71 -11.77
N ALA A 309 1.45 26.44 -12.01
CA ALA A 309 2.39 27.51 -12.43
C ALA A 309 2.54 27.63 -13.96
N SER A 310 2.85 28.86 -14.40
CA SER A 310 3.05 29.32 -15.79
C SER A 310 4.00 28.48 -16.67
N ASN A 311 4.80 27.59 -16.07
CA ASN A 311 5.86 26.83 -16.75
C ASN A 311 5.74 25.32 -16.42
N GLY A 312 4.54 24.74 -16.46
CA GLY A 312 4.31 23.31 -16.23
C GLY A 312 2.90 22.97 -15.73
N PHE A 313 1.88 23.37 -16.49
CA PHE A 313 0.47 23.05 -16.21
C PHE A 313 0.21 21.55 -16.40
N GLY A 314 -0.57 20.96 -15.51
CA GLY A 314 -1.10 19.63 -15.76
C GLY A 314 -2.01 19.12 -14.67
N PRO A 315 -2.97 18.26 -15.03
CA PRO A 315 -3.83 17.62 -14.07
C PRO A 315 -3.02 16.71 -13.14
N GLY A 316 -3.56 16.45 -11.95
CA GLY A 316 -3.12 15.31 -11.15
C GLY A 316 -3.47 13.99 -11.83
N SER A 317 -2.85 12.89 -11.39
CA SER A 317 -3.21 11.57 -11.92
C SER A 317 -4.47 11.01 -11.25
N ASP A 318 -4.99 9.91 -11.77
CA ASP A 318 -6.23 9.25 -11.32
C ASP A 318 -5.92 8.08 -10.37
N GLY A 319 -6.76 7.92 -9.35
CA GLY A 319 -6.63 6.85 -8.36
C GLY A 319 -6.94 5.46 -8.91
N GLY A 320 -6.43 4.42 -8.26
CA GLY A 320 -6.74 3.03 -8.64
C GLY A 320 -8.17 2.61 -8.29
N GLY A 321 -8.76 1.67 -9.03
CA GLY A 321 -10.12 1.18 -8.74
C GLY A 321 -10.21 0.21 -7.55
N ALA A 322 -11.40 -0.35 -7.32
CA ALA A 322 -11.66 -1.28 -6.22
C ALA A 322 -12.11 -2.67 -6.72
N VAL A 323 -11.55 -3.72 -6.14
CA VAL A 323 -11.91 -5.13 -6.38
C VAL A 323 -12.41 -5.76 -5.09
N LEU A 324 -13.55 -6.44 -5.16
CA LEU A 324 -14.05 -7.35 -4.13
C LEU A 324 -14.29 -8.73 -4.74
N ILE A 325 -13.62 -9.75 -4.22
CA ILE A 325 -13.85 -11.17 -4.55
C ILE A 325 -14.31 -11.88 -3.29
N GLU A 326 -15.53 -12.41 -3.31
CA GLU A 326 -16.11 -13.22 -2.23
C GLU A 326 -16.32 -14.64 -2.75
N ALA A 327 -15.47 -15.57 -2.33
CA ALA A 327 -15.56 -16.97 -2.71
C ALA A 327 -15.90 -17.85 -1.49
N SER A 328 -16.94 -18.67 -1.58
CA SER A 328 -17.22 -19.66 -0.52
C SER A 328 -16.28 -20.88 -0.57
N GLY A 329 -15.56 -21.07 -1.67
CA GLY A 329 -14.58 -22.12 -1.91
C GLY A 329 -13.20 -21.55 -2.25
N SER A 330 -12.56 -22.08 -3.29
CA SER A 330 -11.17 -21.75 -3.63
C SER A 330 -11.04 -20.50 -4.51
N VAL A 331 -9.97 -19.73 -4.27
CA VAL A 331 -9.50 -18.66 -5.17
C VAL A 331 -8.10 -19.02 -5.67
N VAL A 332 -7.94 -19.04 -6.99
CA VAL A 332 -6.66 -19.28 -7.67
C VAL A 332 -6.31 -18.04 -8.51
N ILE A 333 -5.16 -17.43 -8.23
CA ILE A 333 -4.66 -16.25 -8.95
C ILE A 333 -3.33 -16.56 -9.63
N ASP A 334 -3.39 -16.86 -10.92
CA ASP A 334 -2.24 -17.03 -11.83
C ASP A 334 -2.11 -15.86 -12.82
N GLY A 335 -3.16 -15.04 -12.93
CA GLY A 335 -3.17 -13.81 -13.72
C GLY A 335 -2.86 -12.55 -12.90
N ALA A 336 -3.28 -11.38 -13.43
CA ALA A 336 -2.97 -10.09 -12.84
C ALA A 336 -4.22 -9.33 -12.36
N ILE A 337 -4.21 -8.88 -11.10
CA ILE A 337 -5.17 -7.92 -10.54
C ILE A 337 -4.44 -6.58 -10.37
N MET A 338 -4.92 -5.55 -11.06
CA MET A 338 -4.28 -4.22 -11.11
C MET A 338 -5.25 -3.14 -10.66
N ALA A 339 -5.11 -2.69 -9.43
CA ALA A 339 -5.80 -1.54 -8.83
C ALA A 339 -4.82 -0.36 -8.64
N ASN A 340 -3.88 -0.17 -9.57
CA ASN A 340 -2.86 0.87 -9.48
C ASN A 340 -3.44 2.25 -9.84
N ALA A 341 -2.86 3.30 -9.30
CA ALA A 341 -3.10 4.66 -9.79
C ALA A 341 -2.45 4.86 -11.17
N THR A 342 -2.90 5.85 -11.93
CA THR A 342 -2.12 6.35 -13.07
C THR A 342 -0.98 7.23 -12.60
N HIS A 343 0.00 7.47 -13.46
CA HIS A 343 1.12 8.37 -13.19
C HIS A 343 0.83 9.75 -13.77
N VAL A 344 1.45 10.77 -13.17
CA VAL A 344 1.39 12.13 -13.69
C VAL A 344 2.22 12.20 -14.99
N ALA A 345 1.67 12.87 -16.01
CA ALA A 345 2.36 13.03 -17.29
C ALA A 345 3.70 13.77 -17.12
N ALA A 346 4.71 13.33 -17.89
CA ALA A 346 6.01 14.00 -17.94
C ALA A 346 5.85 15.50 -18.26
N SER A 347 6.72 16.34 -17.69
CA SER A 347 6.73 17.82 -17.81
C SER A 347 5.67 18.61 -17.01
N THR A 348 4.81 17.95 -16.23
CA THR A 348 3.78 18.62 -15.42
C THR A 348 4.13 18.66 -13.94
N ARG A 349 3.39 19.49 -13.17
CA ARG A 349 3.58 19.68 -11.72
C ARG A 349 2.44 19.10 -10.87
N GLY A 350 1.65 18.19 -11.46
CA GLY A 350 0.58 17.48 -10.76
C GLY A 350 1.12 16.55 -9.67
N GLY A 351 0.29 16.28 -8.67
CA GLY A 351 0.58 15.29 -7.63
C GLY A 351 0.19 13.88 -8.08
N GLY A 352 0.90 12.88 -7.59
CA GLY A 352 0.58 11.48 -7.83
C GLY A 352 -0.70 11.06 -7.10
N ALA A 353 -1.52 10.23 -7.74
CA ALA A 353 -2.71 9.62 -7.15
C ALA A 353 -2.39 8.37 -6.33
N SER A 354 -3.34 7.94 -5.50
CA SER A 354 -3.14 6.77 -4.64
C SER A 354 -3.63 5.47 -5.28
N GLY A 355 -2.99 4.37 -4.90
CA GLY A 355 -3.43 3.03 -5.29
C GLY A 355 -4.85 2.73 -4.76
N GLY A 356 -5.53 1.79 -5.39
CA GLY A 356 -6.89 1.37 -5.06
C GLY A 356 -6.99 0.32 -3.95
N SER A 357 -8.06 -0.47 -3.99
CA SER A 357 -8.30 -1.56 -3.04
C SER A 357 -8.43 -2.91 -3.75
N VAL A 358 -7.84 -3.95 -3.18
CA VAL A 358 -8.13 -5.34 -3.51
C VAL A 358 -8.51 -6.08 -2.24
N TYR A 359 -9.73 -6.60 -2.17
CA TYR A 359 -10.22 -7.42 -1.06
C TYR A 359 -10.67 -8.78 -1.57
N ILE A 360 -10.03 -9.84 -1.08
CA ILE A 360 -10.37 -11.23 -1.41
C ILE A 360 -10.73 -11.96 -0.12
N VAL A 361 -11.96 -12.44 -0.03
CA VAL A 361 -12.43 -13.35 1.01
C VAL A 361 -12.68 -14.70 0.36
N CYS A 362 -12.06 -15.76 0.87
CA CYS A 362 -12.16 -17.10 0.29
C CYS A 362 -12.13 -18.19 1.35
N SER A 363 -12.43 -19.44 1.00
CA SER A 363 -12.12 -20.58 1.88
C SER A 363 -10.62 -20.87 1.87
N THR A 364 -10.04 -20.95 0.67
CA THR A 364 -8.60 -21.14 0.44
C THR A 364 -8.10 -20.28 -0.72
N PHE A 365 -6.84 -19.87 -0.66
CA PHE A 365 -6.16 -19.04 -1.63
C PHE A 365 -4.89 -19.74 -2.16
N SER A 366 -4.68 -19.71 -3.48
CA SER A 366 -3.49 -20.27 -4.12
C SER A 366 -3.15 -19.52 -5.42
N GLY A 367 -2.00 -19.86 -6.02
CA GLY A 367 -1.56 -19.32 -7.31
C GLY A 367 -0.09 -19.61 -7.56
N ALA A 368 0.26 -19.89 -8.82
CA ALA A 368 1.59 -20.33 -9.23
C ALA A 368 2.52 -19.18 -9.67
N ASP A 369 1.96 -18.09 -10.20
CA ASP A 369 2.73 -16.96 -10.78
C ASP A 369 1.95 -15.63 -10.87
N GLY A 370 0.80 -15.51 -10.17
CA GLY A 370 -0.04 -14.31 -10.25
C GLY A 370 0.54 -13.05 -9.60
N THR A 371 -0.07 -11.90 -9.91
CA THR A 371 0.28 -10.61 -9.30
C THR A 371 -0.96 -9.85 -8.87
N ILE A 372 -0.94 -9.29 -7.66
CA ILE A 372 -1.98 -8.38 -7.15
C ILE A 372 -1.31 -7.06 -6.78
N SER A 373 -1.77 -5.97 -7.38
CA SER A 373 -1.15 -4.66 -7.24
C SER A 373 -2.15 -3.56 -6.93
N ALA A 374 -1.75 -2.64 -6.05
CA ALA A 374 -2.47 -1.42 -5.70
C ALA A 374 -1.46 -0.30 -5.42
N SER A 375 -0.67 0.07 -6.42
CA SER A 375 0.45 1.00 -6.29
C SER A 375 0.05 2.46 -6.50
N GLY A 376 0.74 3.37 -5.83
CA GLY A 376 0.61 4.80 -6.00
C GLY A 376 1.23 5.32 -7.29
N GLY A 377 0.72 6.46 -7.77
CA GLY A 377 1.16 7.14 -8.98
C GLY A 377 2.45 7.93 -8.76
N ASN A 378 3.32 7.96 -9.77
CA ASN A 378 4.56 8.72 -9.72
C ASN A 378 4.30 10.16 -10.12
N ALA A 379 5.06 11.10 -9.56
CA ALA A 379 4.97 12.51 -9.87
C ALA A 379 6.34 13.07 -10.32
N PRO A 380 6.44 13.61 -11.54
CA PRO A 380 7.65 14.29 -11.98
C PRO A 380 7.77 15.70 -11.36
N PHE A 381 8.93 16.31 -11.55
CA PHE A 381 9.28 17.64 -11.03
C PHE A 381 9.08 17.76 -9.51
N TRP A 382 8.26 18.73 -9.12
CA TRP A 382 8.01 19.16 -7.76
C TRP A 382 6.70 18.60 -7.18
N GLY A 383 6.01 17.72 -7.90
CA GLY A 383 4.82 17.03 -7.40
C GLY A 383 5.20 15.92 -6.40
N GLY A 384 4.35 15.70 -5.39
CA GLY A 384 4.52 14.59 -4.46
C GLY A 384 4.12 13.25 -5.09
N GLY A 385 4.82 12.17 -4.75
CA GLY A 385 4.46 10.81 -5.19
C GLY A 385 3.24 10.27 -4.43
N GLY A 386 2.34 9.54 -5.09
CA GLY A 386 1.10 9.06 -4.50
C GLY A 386 1.29 7.95 -3.47
N GLY A 387 0.37 7.82 -2.50
CA GLY A 387 0.41 6.71 -1.53
C GLY A 387 0.06 5.36 -2.17
N GLY A 388 0.75 4.28 -1.77
CA GLY A 388 0.35 2.92 -2.15
C GLY A 388 -0.98 2.53 -1.52
N GLY A 389 -1.81 1.77 -2.22
CA GLY A 389 -3.19 1.36 -1.88
C GLY A 389 -3.31 0.28 -0.81
N ARG A 390 -4.40 -0.50 -0.83
CA ARG A 390 -4.69 -1.53 0.17
C ARG A 390 -4.95 -2.89 -0.47
N ILE A 391 -4.33 -3.94 0.04
CA ILE A 391 -4.54 -5.32 -0.38
C ILE A 391 -4.88 -6.15 0.87
N ALA A 392 -5.98 -6.90 0.85
CA ALA A 392 -6.38 -7.81 1.91
C ALA A 392 -6.77 -9.17 1.32
N ILE A 393 -6.14 -10.24 1.82
CA ILE A 393 -6.42 -11.62 1.42
C ILE A 393 -6.83 -12.39 2.67
N VAL A 394 -8.07 -12.86 2.72
CA VAL A 394 -8.69 -13.46 3.91
C VAL A 394 -9.21 -14.86 3.59
N PRO A 395 -8.35 -15.91 3.69
CA PRO A 395 -8.81 -17.28 3.78
C PRO A 395 -9.56 -17.49 5.10
N THR A 396 -10.74 -18.08 5.01
CA THR A 396 -11.64 -18.33 6.15
C THR A 396 -11.43 -19.73 6.74
N ASN A 397 -10.83 -20.65 5.98
CA ASN A 397 -10.46 -21.99 6.44
C ASN A 397 -8.93 -22.13 6.54
N MET A 398 -8.36 -21.59 7.61
CA MET A 398 -6.91 -21.60 7.82
C MET A 398 -6.32 -23.00 8.00
N ILE A 399 -7.12 -23.98 8.45
CA ILE A 399 -6.69 -25.38 8.56
C ILE A 399 -6.48 -25.96 7.16
N ALA A 400 -7.43 -25.76 6.24
CA ALA A 400 -7.27 -26.19 4.86
C ALA A 400 -6.15 -25.41 4.16
N GLN A 401 -6.05 -24.10 4.41
CA GLN A 401 -4.99 -23.25 3.83
C GLN A 401 -3.59 -23.76 4.15
N ALA A 402 -3.35 -24.17 5.41
CA ALA A 402 -2.05 -24.69 5.86
C ALA A 402 -1.64 -26.03 5.21
N THR A 403 -2.58 -26.74 4.57
CA THR A 403 -2.28 -27.99 3.84
C THR A 403 -1.90 -27.77 2.37
N LEU A 404 -2.09 -26.55 1.85
CA LEU A 404 -1.76 -26.23 0.47
C LEU A 404 -0.26 -25.93 0.33
N PRO A 405 0.34 -26.20 -0.84
CA PRO A 405 1.66 -25.68 -1.15
C PRO A 405 1.69 -24.14 -1.04
N PRO A 406 2.82 -23.54 -0.62
CA PRO A 406 2.96 -22.09 -0.63
C PRO A 406 2.65 -21.52 -2.01
N HIS A 407 1.80 -20.49 -2.07
CA HIS A 407 1.55 -19.78 -3.31
C HIS A 407 2.77 -18.96 -3.73
N ARG A 408 2.82 -18.53 -5.00
CA ARG A 408 3.84 -17.60 -5.49
C ARG A 408 3.25 -16.27 -5.99
N VAL A 409 2.01 -15.98 -5.62
CA VAL A 409 1.38 -14.71 -5.94
C VAL A 409 2.15 -13.56 -5.30
N THR A 410 2.54 -12.56 -6.09
CA THR A 410 3.21 -11.35 -5.57
C THR A 410 2.18 -10.28 -5.22
N PHE A 411 2.35 -9.64 -4.06
CA PHE A 411 1.50 -8.53 -3.59
C PHE A 411 2.29 -7.22 -3.66
N ALA A 412 1.74 -6.20 -4.30
CA ALA A 412 2.48 -4.98 -4.64
C ALA A 412 1.68 -3.70 -4.34
N ALA A 413 1.89 -3.13 -3.15
CA ALA A 413 1.33 -1.85 -2.73
C ALA A 413 2.42 -0.77 -2.67
N HIS A 414 3.11 -0.55 -3.80
CA HIS A 414 4.23 0.39 -3.89
C HIS A 414 3.78 1.83 -3.62
N ARG A 415 4.69 2.59 -3.00
CA ARG A 415 4.61 4.05 -2.99
C ARG A 415 4.85 4.62 -4.39
N GLY A 416 4.26 5.77 -4.66
CA GLY A 416 4.61 6.62 -5.78
C GLY A 416 5.89 7.42 -5.49
N LEU A 417 6.74 7.55 -6.49
CA LEU A 417 8.01 8.27 -6.42
C LEU A 417 7.88 9.70 -6.91
N CYS A 418 8.71 10.58 -6.37
CA CYS A 418 8.97 11.92 -6.92
C CYS A 418 10.36 11.97 -7.58
N THR A 419 10.53 12.86 -8.56
CA THR A 419 11.82 12.95 -9.30
C THR A 419 12.79 14.00 -8.76
N GLN A 420 12.40 14.82 -7.77
CA GLN A 420 13.23 15.92 -7.28
C GLN A 420 13.27 16.03 -5.75
N ALA A 421 14.45 16.36 -5.21
CA ALA A 421 14.77 16.35 -3.78
C ALA A 421 13.95 17.25 -2.86
N ARG A 422 13.11 18.14 -3.41
CA ARG A 422 12.24 19.04 -2.62
C ARG A 422 10.80 18.55 -2.47
N ALA A 423 10.39 17.59 -3.30
CA ALA A 423 9.15 16.85 -3.10
C ALA A 423 9.43 15.60 -2.26
N ARG A 424 8.37 14.92 -1.84
CA ARG A 424 8.47 13.65 -1.12
C ARG A 424 7.79 12.54 -1.90
N ASP A 425 8.35 11.35 -1.79
CA ASP A 425 7.68 10.11 -2.18
C ASP A 425 6.44 9.91 -1.30
N GLY A 426 5.50 9.08 -1.78
CA GLY A 426 4.43 8.56 -0.94
C GLY A 426 4.96 7.56 0.09
N ALA A 427 4.07 7.05 0.93
CA ALA A 427 4.34 5.88 1.76
C ALA A 427 3.83 4.60 1.09
N LEU A 428 4.35 3.46 1.54
CA LEU A 428 3.86 2.14 1.15
C LEU A 428 2.39 1.98 1.52
N GLY A 429 1.68 1.18 0.74
CA GLY A 429 0.31 0.77 1.03
C GLY A 429 0.23 -0.38 2.02
N SER A 430 -0.97 -0.74 2.46
CA SER A 430 -1.18 -1.80 3.45
C SER A 430 -1.42 -3.17 2.80
N LEU A 431 -0.84 -4.21 3.39
CA LEU A 431 -1.09 -5.62 3.09
C LEU A 431 -1.63 -6.32 4.34
N TYR A 432 -2.90 -6.74 4.31
CA TYR A 432 -3.51 -7.48 5.42
C TYR A 432 -3.62 -8.97 5.09
N LEU A 433 -3.16 -9.81 6.02
CA LEU A 433 -3.33 -11.26 6.00
C LEU A 433 -3.79 -11.73 7.39
N PRO A 434 -4.73 -12.68 7.50
CA PRO A 434 -5.22 -13.14 8.81
C PRO A 434 -4.23 -14.03 9.56
N GLY A 435 -3.15 -14.49 8.92
CA GLY A 435 -2.13 -15.35 9.50
C GLY A 435 -0.97 -15.60 8.53
N THR A 436 0.06 -16.33 9.00
CA THR A 436 1.31 -16.54 8.25
C THR A 436 1.21 -17.56 7.12
N ALA A 437 0.13 -18.35 7.03
CA ALA A 437 -0.02 -19.41 6.02
C ALA A 437 0.08 -18.92 4.56
N LEU A 438 -0.08 -17.62 4.31
CA LEU A 438 0.09 -16.99 3.00
C LEU A 438 1.52 -16.48 2.73
N ILE A 439 2.40 -16.55 3.72
CA ILE A 439 3.80 -16.12 3.64
C ILE A 439 4.80 -17.17 4.12
N ASP A 440 4.36 -18.34 4.61
CA ASP A 440 5.20 -19.46 5.09
C ASP A 440 6.03 -20.17 3.98
N GLY A 441 6.19 -19.53 2.81
CA GLY A 441 7.11 -19.95 1.76
C GLY A 441 8.51 -19.32 1.93
N PRO A 442 9.55 -19.88 1.29
CA PRO A 442 10.91 -19.36 1.41
C PRO A 442 11.12 -18.02 0.67
N PHE A 443 10.10 -17.46 0.03
CA PHE A 443 10.22 -16.27 -0.81
C PHE A 443 9.22 -15.20 -0.37
N MET A 444 9.71 -14.00 -0.12
CA MET A 444 8.96 -12.81 0.27
C MET A 444 9.19 -11.68 -0.76
N PRO A 445 8.52 -11.75 -1.94
CA PRO A 445 8.63 -10.73 -2.99
C PRO A 445 7.68 -9.53 -2.78
N HIS A 446 6.89 -9.55 -1.71
CA HIS A 446 5.78 -8.62 -1.52
C HIS A 446 6.28 -7.21 -1.17
N THR A 447 5.48 -6.21 -1.53
CA THR A 447 5.72 -4.82 -1.16
C THR A 447 4.51 -4.22 -0.45
N GLY A 448 4.73 -3.67 0.75
CA GLY A 448 3.70 -3.03 1.57
C GLY A 448 4.03 -3.00 3.06
N VAL A 449 3.20 -2.30 3.81
CA VAL A 449 3.12 -2.40 5.26
C VAL A 449 2.27 -3.63 5.59
N ILE A 450 2.90 -4.70 6.06
CA ILE A 450 2.25 -5.97 6.38
C ILE A 450 1.62 -5.91 7.78
N ASP A 451 0.33 -6.20 7.85
CA ASP A 451 -0.48 -6.34 9.06
C ASP A 451 -0.95 -7.80 9.16
N ILE A 452 -0.32 -8.55 10.07
CA ILE A 452 -0.78 -9.87 10.51
C ILE A 452 -1.11 -9.74 12.00
N PRO A 453 -2.36 -9.95 12.42
CA PRO A 453 -2.73 -9.88 13.82
C PRO A 453 -1.91 -10.86 14.67
N ASP A 454 -1.48 -10.39 15.85
CA ASP A 454 -0.76 -11.21 16.85
C ASP A 454 0.51 -11.90 16.33
N TRP A 455 1.13 -11.32 15.30
CA TRP A 455 2.35 -11.87 14.68
C TRP A 455 3.61 -11.49 15.43
N GLU A 456 3.83 -12.11 16.58
CA GLU A 456 4.96 -11.85 17.47
C GLU A 456 6.18 -12.72 17.19
N SER A 457 5.97 -13.87 16.55
CA SER A 457 7.05 -14.80 16.21
C SER A 457 6.81 -15.48 14.87
N TRP A 458 7.90 -15.86 14.22
CA TRP A 458 7.88 -16.57 12.95
C TRP A 458 9.08 -17.51 12.84
N SER A 459 8.81 -18.78 12.55
CA SER A 459 9.85 -19.80 12.34
C SER A 459 9.72 -20.38 10.95
N VAL A 460 10.80 -20.36 10.18
CA VAL A 460 10.85 -20.80 8.79
C VAL A 460 12.13 -21.58 8.51
N ASP A 461 12.09 -22.47 7.52
CA ASP A 461 13.25 -23.28 7.16
C ASP A 461 14.36 -22.45 6.49
N SER A 462 14.01 -21.63 5.50
CA SER A 462 14.88 -20.69 4.80
C SER A 462 14.05 -19.48 4.39
N LEU A 463 14.66 -18.30 4.27
CA LEU A 463 13.96 -17.07 3.94
C LEU A 463 14.72 -16.21 2.93
N ALA A 464 14.06 -15.80 1.85
CA ALA A 464 14.57 -14.87 0.86
C ALA A 464 13.60 -13.70 0.66
N VAL A 465 14.00 -12.50 1.07
CA VAL A 465 13.24 -11.26 0.90
C VAL A 465 13.74 -10.52 -0.33
N SER A 466 12.83 -10.21 -1.26
CA SER A 466 13.14 -9.49 -2.50
C SER A 466 12.25 -8.26 -2.76
N GLY A 467 11.18 -8.10 -1.97
CA GLY A 467 10.31 -6.92 -2.00
C GLY A 467 10.60 -5.91 -0.88
N TRP A 468 9.76 -4.87 -0.78
CA TRP A 468 9.85 -3.86 0.28
C TRP A 468 8.77 -4.06 1.35
N LEU A 469 9.17 -4.63 2.48
CA LEU A 469 8.29 -4.96 3.59
C LEU A 469 8.53 -4.06 4.80
N GLN A 470 7.44 -3.58 5.39
CA GLN A 470 7.44 -2.94 6.71
C GLN A 470 6.43 -3.65 7.60
N ILE A 471 6.81 -4.05 8.80
CA ILE A 471 5.85 -4.65 9.74
C ILE A 471 5.17 -3.56 10.58
N SER A 472 3.85 -3.60 10.69
CA SER A 472 3.08 -2.76 11.61
C SER A 472 2.75 -3.51 12.91
N ASN A 473 3.76 -3.89 13.68
CA ASN A 473 3.53 -4.55 14.97
C ASN A 473 3.46 -3.53 16.10
N SER A 474 2.51 -3.74 17.02
CA SER A 474 2.38 -3.01 18.28
C SER A 474 2.97 -3.74 19.48
N THR A 475 3.64 -4.87 19.23
CA THR A 475 4.19 -5.76 20.25
C THR A 475 5.64 -5.40 20.53
N PRO A 476 6.15 -5.61 21.76
CA PRO A 476 7.47 -5.11 22.16
C PRO A 476 8.63 -5.82 21.46
N PHE A 477 8.44 -7.03 20.93
CA PHE A 477 9.44 -7.79 20.17
C PHE A 477 8.82 -8.59 19.03
N PHE A 478 9.62 -8.80 17.98
CA PHE A 478 9.35 -9.73 16.89
C PHE A 478 10.46 -10.79 16.83
N GLU A 479 10.14 -12.05 17.10
CA GLU A 479 11.09 -13.16 17.10
C GLU A 479 11.08 -13.87 15.75
N LEU A 480 12.17 -13.80 14.99
CA LEU A 480 12.35 -14.50 13.72
C LEU A 480 13.39 -15.61 13.88
N GLU A 481 13.00 -16.85 13.60
CA GLU A 481 13.87 -18.00 13.55
C GLU A 481 13.95 -18.54 12.11
N VAL A 482 15.15 -18.57 11.55
CA VAL A 482 15.43 -19.14 10.23
C VAL A 482 16.37 -20.33 10.43
N ALA A 483 15.91 -21.55 10.16
CA ALA A 483 16.68 -22.76 10.45
C ALA A 483 17.97 -22.86 9.62
N HIS A 484 17.92 -22.42 8.35
CA HIS A 484 19.04 -22.43 7.41
C HIS A 484 19.39 -21.00 7.00
N ASP A 485 19.30 -20.66 5.71
CA ASP A 485 19.82 -19.41 5.17
C ASP A 485 18.75 -18.29 5.14
N PHE A 486 19.18 -17.08 5.48
CA PHE A 486 18.38 -15.86 5.39
C PHE A 486 19.03 -14.87 4.41
N THR A 487 18.33 -14.55 3.32
CA THR A 487 18.83 -13.65 2.28
C THR A 487 17.90 -12.45 2.07
N ILE A 488 18.48 -11.28 1.88
CA ILE A 488 17.80 -10.08 1.37
C ILE A 488 18.45 -9.73 0.04
N ASP A 489 17.70 -9.89 -1.06
CA ASP A 489 18.24 -9.90 -2.42
C ASP A 489 17.45 -8.97 -3.35
N GLY A 490 18.12 -7.92 -3.83
CA GLY A 490 17.65 -7.08 -4.92
C GLY A 490 17.65 -5.59 -4.59
N ALA A 491 17.73 -4.75 -5.62
CA ALA A 491 17.89 -3.30 -5.45
C ALA A 491 16.66 -2.62 -4.82
N ASN A 492 15.50 -3.26 -4.89
CA ASN A 492 14.25 -2.83 -4.26
C ASN A 492 13.92 -3.65 -2.99
N ALA A 493 14.77 -4.61 -2.63
CA ALA A 493 14.58 -5.43 -1.44
C ALA A 493 14.90 -4.60 -0.21
N HIS A 494 13.90 -4.34 0.61
CA HIS A 494 14.08 -3.58 1.84
C HIS A 494 13.14 -4.14 2.91
N TRP A 495 13.69 -4.66 3.99
CA TRP A 495 12.87 -5.05 5.14
C TRP A 495 13.09 -4.09 6.31
N GLU A 496 11.99 -3.57 6.84
CA GLU A 496 11.95 -2.69 8.01
C GLU A 496 11.26 -3.40 9.18
N LEU A 497 12.03 -3.62 10.24
CA LEU A 497 11.60 -4.32 11.45
C LEU A 497 11.74 -3.44 12.68
N GLN A 498 10.77 -3.54 13.58
CA GLN A 498 10.81 -2.92 14.89
C GLN A 498 11.05 -3.98 15.95
N TRP A 499 12.09 -3.74 16.76
CA TRP A 499 12.47 -4.53 17.93
C TRP A 499 12.65 -6.03 17.63
N PRO A 500 13.39 -6.40 16.56
CA PRO A 500 13.49 -7.80 16.19
C PRO A 500 14.53 -8.53 17.03
N ARG A 501 14.32 -9.84 17.16
CA ARG A 501 15.36 -10.81 17.44
C ARG A 501 15.37 -11.80 16.28
N ILE A 502 16.49 -11.83 15.56
CA ILE A 502 16.66 -12.66 14.37
C ILE A 502 17.70 -13.73 14.69
N THR A 503 17.31 -14.99 14.62
CA THR A 503 18.21 -16.14 14.75
C THR A 503 18.28 -16.86 13.41
N VAL A 504 19.49 -17.10 12.91
CA VAL A 504 19.75 -17.76 11.62
C VAL A 504 20.69 -18.94 11.84
N GLY A 505 20.22 -20.16 11.61
CA GLY A 505 21.02 -21.38 11.78
C GLY A 505 22.04 -21.63 10.66
N GLY A 506 21.90 -20.94 9.52
CA GLY A 506 22.83 -20.95 8.39
C GLY A 506 23.54 -19.61 8.19
N ASN A 507 23.63 -19.17 6.93
CA ASN A 507 24.21 -17.90 6.54
C ASN A 507 23.15 -16.81 6.46
N MET A 508 23.54 -15.59 6.81
CA MET A 508 22.76 -14.38 6.54
C MET A 508 23.46 -13.54 5.47
N VAL A 509 22.75 -13.20 4.39
CA VAL A 509 23.31 -12.46 3.25
C VAL A 509 22.41 -11.29 2.86
N ILE A 510 22.96 -10.07 2.84
CA ILE A 510 22.31 -8.90 2.23
C ILE A 510 23.07 -8.57 0.94
N THR A 511 22.40 -8.62 -0.20
CA THR A 511 23.07 -8.56 -1.51
C THR A 511 22.27 -7.83 -2.59
N ASN A 512 22.92 -7.55 -3.72
CA ASN A 512 22.34 -6.94 -4.92
C ASN A 512 21.59 -5.63 -4.66
N GLY A 513 22.07 -4.81 -3.71
CA GLY A 513 21.43 -3.55 -3.31
C GLY A 513 20.41 -3.67 -2.17
N GLY A 514 20.21 -4.88 -1.64
CA GLY A 514 19.27 -5.17 -0.56
C GLY A 514 19.55 -4.38 0.71
N GLN A 515 18.49 -4.13 1.48
CA GLN A 515 18.53 -3.28 2.68
C GLN A 515 17.77 -3.93 3.85
N LEU A 516 18.35 -3.84 5.05
CA LEU A 516 17.70 -4.24 6.29
C LEU A 516 17.77 -3.08 7.28
N SER A 517 16.62 -2.55 7.69
CA SER A 517 16.53 -1.50 8.72
C SER A 517 15.93 -2.08 10.00
N LEU A 518 16.67 -1.98 11.10
CA LEU A 518 16.28 -2.53 12.40
C LEU A 518 16.19 -1.41 13.44
N ALA A 519 14.99 -1.13 13.95
CA ALA A 519 14.80 -0.21 15.07
C ALA A 519 14.87 -0.95 16.40
N CYS A 520 15.65 -0.44 17.37
CA CYS A 520 15.85 -1.07 18.68
C CYS A 520 14.83 -0.59 19.74
N ALA A 521 14.48 -1.49 20.66
CA ALA A 521 13.53 -1.24 21.74
C ALA A 521 14.16 -0.40 22.85
N VAL A 522 13.35 0.44 23.50
CA VAL A 522 13.74 1.13 24.75
C VAL A 522 13.92 0.13 25.90
N SER A 523 14.86 0.41 26.79
CA SER A 523 15.28 -0.38 27.94
C SER A 523 14.17 -0.67 28.97
N ASN A 524 13.11 0.14 29.03
CA ASN A 524 11.96 -0.12 29.92
C ASN A 524 10.84 -0.94 29.25
N ALA A 525 10.96 -1.27 27.96
CA ALA A 525 10.07 -2.19 27.25
C ALA A 525 10.55 -3.66 27.31
N VAL A 526 11.67 -3.94 27.99
CA VAL A 526 12.27 -5.28 28.09
C VAL A 526 12.18 -5.87 29.50
N THR A 527 11.72 -7.11 29.58
CA THR A 527 11.88 -7.99 30.75
C THR A 527 13.22 -8.76 30.70
N HIS A 528 13.99 -8.65 29.62
CA HIS A 528 15.19 -9.45 29.33
C HIS A 528 16.31 -8.64 28.62
N ALA A 529 17.43 -8.45 29.32
CA ALA A 529 18.83 -8.36 28.84
C ALA A 529 19.32 -7.23 27.91
N ALA A 530 20.42 -6.58 28.33
CA ALA A 530 21.59 -6.01 27.62
C ALA A 530 21.52 -5.29 26.24
N TYR A 531 20.53 -5.49 25.39
CA TYR A 531 20.43 -4.97 24.01
C TYR A 531 18.97 -4.64 23.62
N GLY A 532 18.77 -3.89 22.53
CA GLY A 532 17.45 -3.44 22.07
C GLY A 532 16.92 -4.17 20.84
N ALA A 533 17.78 -4.92 20.16
CA ALA A 533 17.47 -5.88 19.11
C ALA A 533 18.63 -6.89 19.01
N LEU A 534 18.41 -8.03 18.36
CA LEU A 534 19.42 -9.08 18.18
C LEU A 534 19.45 -9.57 16.74
N ILE A 535 20.66 -9.75 16.20
CA ILE A 535 20.94 -10.68 15.10
C ILE A 535 21.92 -11.73 15.64
N ASP A 536 21.55 -13.01 15.59
CA ASP A 536 22.41 -14.14 15.91
C ASP A 536 22.50 -15.09 14.71
N VAL A 537 23.67 -15.16 14.10
CA VAL A 537 23.92 -15.95 12.89
C VAL A 537 24.91 -17.05 13.22
N ALA A 538 24.50 -18.31 13.07
CA ALA A 538 25.36 -19.44 13.37
C ALA A 538 26.62 -19.47 12.51
N HIS A 539 26.52 -19.09 11.23
CA HIS A 539 27.64 -19.09 10.28
C HIS A 539 28.07 -17.67 9.84
N ASN A 540 27.99 -17.37 8.54
CA ASN A 540 28.50 -16.13 7.97
C ASN A 540 27.41 -15.06 7.90
N LEU A 541 27.71 -13.86 8.39
CA LEU A 541 26.97 -12.65 8.05
C LEU A 541 27.72 -11.91 6.92
N THR A 542 27.09 -11.78 5.76
CA THR A 542 27.66 -11.12 4.58
C THR A 542 26.84 -9.92 4.17
N ILE A 543 27.47 -8.75 4.13
CA ILE A 543 26.95 -7.53 3.51
C ILE A 543 27.71 -7.32 2.20
N ALA A 544 27.08 -7.64 1.08
CA ALA A 544 27.70 -7.57 -0.23
C ALA A 544 27.80 -6.13 -0.76
N ALA A 545 28.44 -5.97 -1.92
CA ALA A 545 28.58 -4.69 -2.59
C ALA A 545 27.22 -4.00 -2.84
N GLY A 546 27.11 -2.73 -2.46
CA GLY A 546 25.89 -1.93 -2.59
C GLY A 546 24.76 -2.26 -1.61
N ALA A 547 24.93 -3.26 -0.74
CA ALA A 547 23.93 -3.68 0.25
C ALA A 547 24.14 -3.02 1.62
N TRP A 548 23.06 -2.90 2.41
CA TRP A 548 23.08 -2.11 3.65
C TRP A 548 22.32 -2.74 4.81
N LEU A 549 22.99 -2.86 5.95
CA LEU A 549 22.34 -3.03 7.25
C LEU A 549 22.28 -1.67 7.97
N ARG A 550 21.11 -1.29 8.48
CA ARG A 550 20.89 -0.01 9.16
C ARG A 550 20.36 -0.23 10.58
N PRO A 551 21.25 -0.36 11.57
CA PRO A 551 20.84 -0.45 12.95
C PRO A 551 20.50 0.93 13.50
N GLN A 552 19.30 1.07 14.05
CA GLN A 552 18.86 2.28 14.74
C GLN A 552 18.75 2.03 16.24
N SER A 553 19.58 2.73 17.01
CA SER A 553 19.48 2.75 18.46
C SER A 553 18.18 3.43 18.91
N ALA A 554 17.69 3.06 20.08
CA ALA A 554 16.56 3.71 20.72
C ALA A 554 16.91 5.18 21.03
N GLY A 555 16.15 6.12 20.48
CA GLY A 555 16.51 7.54 20.50
C GLY A 555 16.51 8.20 21.88
N PHE A 556 15.90 7.57 22.90
CA PHE A 556 15.72 8.14 24.23
C PHE A 556 16.69 7.59 25.29
N ASP A 557 17.03 6.30 25.23
CA ASP A 557 17.91 5.65 26.22
C ASP A 557 19.10 4.91 25.60
N GLY A 558 19.22 4.93 24.26
CA GLY A 558 20.40 4.47 23.55
C GLY A 558 20.54 2.96 23.42
N ASN A 559 19.52 2.19 23.78
CA ASN A 559 19.56 0.74 23.62
C ASN A 559 19.73 0.36 22.13
N SER A 560 20.58 -0.62 21.83
CA SER A 560 21.13 -0.80 20.47
C SER A 560 21.14 -2.25 20.01
N LEU A 561 21.38 -2.47 18.72
CA LEU A 561 21.42 -3.79 18.10
C LEU A 561 22.70 -4.51 18.52
N HIS A 562 22.57 -5.74 19.00
CA HIS A 562 23.70 -6.66 19.16
C HIS A 562 23.74 -7.64 17.99
N ILE A 563 24.91 -7.80 17.38
CA ILE A 563 25.14 -8.73 16.26
C ILE A 563 26.14 -9.80 16.69
N CYS A 564 25.75 -11.07 16.55
CA CYS A 564 26.57 -12.25 16.75
C CYS A 564 26.73 -13.04 15.45
N ALA A 565 27.95 -13.44 15.10
CA ALA A 565 28.20 -14.31 13.94
C ALA A 565 29.46 -15.18 14.11
N SER A 566 29.60 -16.28 13.36
CA SER A 566 30.89 -16.98 13.26
C SER A 566 31.91 -16.17 12.47
N ASN A 567 31.49 -15.62 11.32
CA ASN A 567 32.29 -14.71 10.50
C ASN A 567 31.45 -13.53 10.02
N LEU A 568 32.11 -12.38 9.83
CA LEU A 568 31.54 -11.18 9.24
C LEU A 568 32.31 -10.77 7.99
N TYR A 569 31.59 -10.58 6.89
CA TYR A 569 32.12 -10.04 5.64
C TYR A 569 31.34 -8.79 5.26
N VAL A 570 32.00 -7.63 5.28
CA VAL A 570 31.45 -6.37 4.75
C VAL A 570 32.27 -6.03 3.51
N LEU A 571 31.69 -6.26 2.33
CA LEU A 571 32.39 -6.13 1.06
C LEU A 571 32.40 -4.69 0.56
N ALA A 572 33.32 -4.38 -0.37
CA ALA A 572 33.48 -3.04 -0.93
C ALA A 572 32.16 -2.45 -1.45
N SER A 573 31.89 -1.18 -1.13
CA SER A 573 30.63 -0.45 -1.41
C SER A 573 29.37 -0.93 -0.68
N GLY A 574 29.44 -2.00 0.11
CA GLY A 574 28.41 -2.37 1.09
C GLY A 574 28.74 -1.82 2.48
N GLY A 575 27.79 -1.90 3.41
CA GLY A 575 28.05 -1.41 4.76
C GLY A 575 27.00 -1.64 5.83
N ILE A 576 27.44 -1.42 7.08
CA ILE A 576 26.58 -1.24 8.25
C ILE A 576 26.56 0.25 8.57
N ASN A 577 25.41 0.89 8.40
CA ASN A 577 25.26 2.34 8.50
C ASN A 577 24.30 2.71 9.63
N ALA A 578 24.89 3.23 10.71
CA ALA A 578 24.23 3.77 11.89
C ALA A 578 24.30 5.31 11.93
N ASP A 579 24.56 5.99 10.81
CA ASP A 579 24.71 7.44 10.78
C ASP A 579 23.41 8.14 11.16
N ASN A 580 23.47 9.06 12.12
CA ASN A 580 22.32 9.82 12.64
C ASN A 580 21.27 8.96 13.37
N LEU A 581 21.58 7.70 13.66
CA LEU A 581 20.66 6.71 14.24
C LEU A 581 20.96 6.41 15.72
N GLY A 582 21.55 7.37 16.44
CA GLY A 582 21.80 7.34 17.89
C GLY A 582 20.73 8.09 18.69
N PHE A 583 21.14 8.76 19.77
CA PHE A 583 20.22 9.58 20.56
C PHE A 583 19.64 10.72 19.73
N MET A 584 18.37 11.03 19.99
CA MET A 584 17.62 12.02 19.24
C MET A 584 18.15 13.43 19.47
N TYR A 585 18.04 14.28 18.44
CA TYR A 585 18.29 15.71 18.53
C TYR A 585 17.34 16.42 19.52
N GLY A 586 17.72 17.64 19.92
CA GLY A 586 16.81 18.55 20.59
C GLY A 586 15.80 19.19 19.62
N TYR A 587 14.58 19.42 20.07
CA TYR A 587 13.51 20.06 19.30
C TYR A 587 12.58 20.89 20.17
N ASN A 588 12.45 22.18 19.84
CA ASN A 588 11.55 23.09 20.55
C ASN A 588 10.11 22.95 20.05
N ALA A 589 9.42 21.93 20.55
CA ALA A 589 7.99 21.68 20.33
C ALA A 589 7.36 21.01 21.56
N ALA A 590 6.04 21.12 21.70
CA ALA A 590 5.33 20.48 22.80
C ALA A 590 5.63 18.97 22.86
N GLY A 591 6.06 18.50 24.05
CA GLY A 591 6.43 17.09 24.28
C GLY A 591 7.87 16.71 23.93
N TYR A 592 8.68 17.64 23.44
CA TYR A 592 10.10 17.43 23.13
C TYR A 592 10.99 18.33 23.99
N ASP A 593 12.18 17.84 24.33
CA ASP A 593 13.20 18.65 24.97
C ASP A 593 13.94 19.48 23.90
N PRO A 594 14.08 20.81 24.06
CA PRO A 594 14.94 21.60 23.19
C PRO A 594 16.43 21.23 23.32
N HIS A 595 16.88 20.70 24.45
CA HIS A 595 18.19 20.06 24.60
C HIS A 595 18.24 18.73 23.83
N GLY A 596 19.43 18.31 23.42
CA GLY A 596 19.59 16.99 22.84
C GLY A 596 19.34 15.87 23.85
N TYR A 597 19.20 14.64 23.36
CA TYR A 597 19.11 13.45 24.21
C TYR A 597 20.48 12.78 24.34
N GLY A 598 20.65 12.01 25.43
CA GLY A 598 21.85 11.24 25.74
C GLY A 598 22.78 11.89 26.79
N PRO A 599 23.75 11.15 27.34
CA PRO A 599 24.59 11.61 28.45
C PRO A 599 25.48 12.82 28.11
N GLY A 600 25.88 12.96 26.85
CA GLY A 600 26.68 14.07 26.33
C GLY A 600 25.87 15.02 25.44
N HIS A 601 24.59 15.23 25.73
CA HIS A 601 23.71 16.04 24.90
C HIS A 601 24.20 17.49 24.72
N GLY A 602 23.87 18.06 23.56
CA GLY A 602 24.06 19.49 23.31
C GLY A 602 22.97 20.32 23.99
N TYR A 603 23.30 21.57 24.32
CA TYR A 603 22.41 22.48 25.03
C TYR A 603 21.73 23.48 24.09
N ALA A 604 20.43 23.70 24.31
CA ALA A 604 19.71 24.76 23.63
C ALA A 604 19.92 26.12 24.28
N ALA A 605 20.18 27.17 23.50
CA ALA A 605 20.45 28.49 24.05
C ALA A 605 20.18 29.66 23.09
N GLY A 606 19.44 30.66 23.56
CA GLY A 606 19.27 31.93 22.85
C GLY A 606 18.79 31.70 21.42
N SER A 607 19.61 32.11 20.43
CA SER A 607 19.40 31.90 18.99
C SER A 607 20.17 30.73 18.34
N SER A 608 20.69 29.77 19.13
CA SER A 608 21.62 28.72 18.68
C SER A 608 21.53 27.43 19.51
N GLY A 609 22.27 26.40 19.11
CA GLY A 609 22.48 25.20 19.93
C GLY A 609 23.95 24.79 19.98
N SER A 610 24.40 24.26 21.12
CA SER A 610 25.73 23.67 21.25
C SER A 610 25.75 22.22 20.74
N GLY A 611 26.95 21.76 20.39
CA GLY A 611 27.16 20.41 19.88
C GLY A 611 27.17 19.39 21.00
N ALA A 612 26.79 18.16 20.66
CA ALA A 612 26.87 17.03 21.57
C ALA A 612 28.29 16.45 21.65
N GLY A 613 28.62 15.76 22.73
CA GLY A 613 29.89 15.05 22.93
C GLY A 613 29.67 13.55 23.10
N TYR A 614 30.72 12.76 22.85
CA TYR A 614 30.76 11.34 23.23
C TYR A 614 32.20 10.83 23.43
N GLY A 615 32.94 10.61 22.35
CA GLY A 615 34.37 10.28 22.38
C GLY A 615 35.24 11.54 22.51
N GLY A 616 34.82 12.61 21.85
CA GLY A 616 35.30 13.98 22.03
C GLY A 616 34.18 14.89 22.52
N ARG A 617 34.53 16.04 23.11
CA ARG A 617 33.54 17.05 23.53
C ARG A 617 32.90 17.75 22.34
N GLY A 618 31.64 18.13 22.50
CA GLY A 618 30.95 18.99 21.55
C GLY A 618 31.49 20.43 21.58
N GLY A 619 31.29 21.15 20.48
CA GLY A 619 31.57 22.57 20.38
C GLY A 619 30.54 23.40 21.16
N ARG A 620 30.95 24.56 21.66
CA ARG A 620 30.04 25.53 22.29
C ARG A 620 29.28 26.31 21.22
N SER A 621 28.18 26.94 21.62
CA SER A 621 27.49 27.92 20.78
C SER A 621 27.82 29.34 21.24
N ALA A 622 27.54 30.35 20.43
CA ALA A 622 27.79 31.76 20.79
C ALA A 622 26.92 32.25 21.96
N TYR A 623 25.92 31.47 22.39
CA TYR A 623 24.92 31.86 23.39
C TYR A 623 24.95 30.98 24.66
N THR A 624 25.82 29.98 24.73
CA THR A 624 26.01 29.18 25.94
C THR A 624 27.43 28.63 26.05
N GLU A 625 27.96 28.64 27.27
CA GLU A 625 29.23 27.99 27.59
C GLU A 625 29.08 26.47 27.77
N LEU A 626 27.84 25.97 27.84
CA LEU A 626 27.54 24.56 27.99
C LEU A 626 27.66 23.83 26.65
N ARG A 627 28.23 22.63 26.68
CA ARG A 627 28.45 21.75 25.52
C ARG A 627 28.35 20.30 25.96
N GLY A 628 28.18 19.39 25.01
CA GLY A 628 28.16 17.97 25.32
C GLY A 628 29.53 17.46 25.79
N ASP A 629 29.56 16.76 26.91
CA ASP A 629 30.76 16.15 27.49
C ASP A 629 31.06 14.74 26.94
N ILE A 630 32.26 14.27 27.24
CA ILE A 630 32.73 12.91 26.93
C ILE A 630 32.12 11.92 27.94
N TYR A 631 31.64 10.77 27.47
CA TYR A 631 31.13 9.69 28.34
C TYR A 631 31.39 8.29 27.76
N GLY A 632 31.24 7.27 28.59
CA GLY A 632 31.47 5.87 28.21
C GLY A 632 32.95 5.50 28.15
N SER A 633 33.22 4.21 27.93
CA SER A 633 34.58 3.66 27.83
C SER A 633 35.14 3.80 26.41
N ASP A 634 36.43 4.15 26.28
CA ASP A 634 37.13 4.23 24.99
C ASP A 634 37.52 2.85 24.45
N ILE A 635 37.70 1.86 25.33
CA ILE A 635 38.02 0.48 24.96
C ILE A 635 36.80 -0.43 24.92
N LEU A 636 35.70 -0.08 25.59
CA LEU A 636 34.46 -0.87 25.62
C LEU A 636 33.25 0.06 25.48
N PRO A 637 33.09 0.76 24.35
CA PRO A 637 31.94 1.61 24.14
C PRO A 637 30.65 0.76 24.17
N ASP A 638 29.63 1.30 24.84
CA ASP A 638 28.40 0.61 25.24
C ASP A 638 27.14 1.45 24.97
N LEU A 639 27.30 2.64 24.40
CA LEU A 639 26.22 3.59 24.13
C LEU A 639 26.40 4.28 22.77
N PRO A 640 25.31 4.68 22.11
CA PRO A 640 25.38 5.51 20.91
C PRO A 640 25.75 6.95 21.24
N GLY A 641 26.01 7.75 20.22
CA GLY A 641 26.31 9.17 20.32
C GLY A 641 25.08 9.99 20.71
N SER A 642 25.31 11.06 21.46
CA SER A 642 24.31 12.03 21.93
C SER A 642 23.85 13.02 20.85
N GLY A 643 22.63 13.52 20.98
CA GLY A 643 22.03 14.53 20.09
C GLY A 643 22.42 15.96 20.45
N GLY A 644 22.51 16.84 19.44
CA GLY A 644 22.83 18.26 19.58
C GLY A 644 21.64 19.10 20.04
N GLY A 645 21.94 20.28 20.61
CA GLY A 645 20.93 21.20 21.12
C GLY A 645 20.21 21.97 20.01
N ALA A 646 18.95 22.33 20.26
CA ALA A 646 18.16 23.18 19.37
C ALA A 646 18.23 24.66 19.75
N HIS A 647 17.48 25.47 19.01
CA HIS A 647 17.28 26.88 19.29
C HIS A 647 16.00 27.10 20.14
N LEU A 648 16.06 27.98 21.15
CA LEU A 648 14.96 28.23 22.09
C LEU A 648 13.88 29.21 21.61
N LEU A 649 14.16 30.08 20.62
CA LEU A 649 13.23 31.14 20.20
C LEU A 649 12.58 30.91 18.83
N GLY A 650 12.86 29.79 18.17
CA GLY A 650 12.50 29.56 16.77
C GLY A 650 11.66 28.31 16.58
N VAL A 651 10.67 28.42 15.70
CA VAL A 651 9.85 27.31 15.26
C VAL A 651 10.54 26.56 14.12
N ASN A 652 10.47 25.22 14.12
CA ASN A 652 11.04 24.32 13.08
C ASN A 652 12.58 24.21 13.02
N SER A 653 13.30 24.50 14.10
CA SER A 653 14.75 24.33 14.22
C SER A 653 15.08 23.10 15.09
N ARG A 654 15.95 22.20 14.62
CA ARG A 654 16.35 20.95 15.30
C ARG A 654 17.86 20.83 15.41
N GLY A 655 18.36 20.26 16.51
CA GLY A 655 19.75 19.79 16.60
C GLY A 655 20.03 18.64 15.62
N GLY A 656 21.26 18.16 15.57
CA GLY A 656 21.59 16.91 14.89
C GLY A 656 21.44 15.70 15.80
N SER A 657 20.88 14.58 15.33
CA SER A 657 20.92 13.30 16.07
C SER A 657 22.35 12.80 16.21
N GLY A 658 22.66 12.08 17.28
CA GLY A 658 23.94 11.39 17.40
C GLY A 658 24.05 10.20 16.44
N GLY A 659 25.28 9.72 16.21
CA GLY A 659 25.51 8.46 15.52
C GLY A 659 25.10 7.26 16.37
N GLY A 660 24.62 6.18 15.74
CA GLY A 660 24.18 4.97 16.44
C GLY A 660 25.32 4.15 17.03
N PHE A 661 25.00 2.97 17.56
CA PHE A 661 25.97 2.03 18.09
C PHE A 661 26.00 0.76 17.26
N ILE A 662 27.13 0.51 16.60
CA ILE A 662 27.43 -0.74 15.91
C ILE A 662 28.12 -1.66 16.90
N TRP A 663 27.39 -2.66 17.43
CA TRP A 663 27.89 -3.63 18.40
C TRP A 663 27.93 -5.05 17.82
N ILE A 664 29.15 -5.57 17.65
CA ILE A 664 29.40 -6.81 16.91
C ILE A 664 30.32 -7.75 17.70
N ASN A 665 29.90 -9.00 17.84
CA ASN A 665 30.69 -10.11 18.34
C ASN A 665 30.83 -11.19 17.25
N VAL A 666 32.04 -11.40 16.76
CA VAL A 666 32.39 -12.40 15.75
C VAL A 666 33.31 -13.45 16.37
N GLN A 667 33.08 -14.72 16.09
CA GLN A 667 33.86 -15.80 16.70
C GLN A 667 35.26 -15.98 16.09
N ASP A 668 35.38 -15.79 14.78
CA ASP A 668 36.61 -16.01 14.03
C ASP A 668 37.01 -14.78 13.19
N LYS A 669 36.53 -14.68 11.94
CA LYS A 669 37.01 -13.66 11.00
C LYS A 669 36.05 -12.50 10.80
N ALA A 670 36.56 -11.27 10.93
CA ALA A 670 35.91 -10.05 10.47
C ALA A 670 36.73 -9.40 9.34
N LEU A 671 36.19 -9.42 8.12
CA LEU A 671 36.74 -8.74 6.94
C LEU A 671 35.91 -7.50 6.61
N ILE A 672 36.52 -6.32 6.68
CA ILE A 672 35.86 -5.03 6.44
C ILE A 672 36.49 -4.33 5.23
N ASP A 673 36.02 -4.68 4.04
CA ASP A 673 36.35 -3.99 2.77
C ASP A 673 35.32 -2.91 2.41
N GLY A 674 34.16 -2.90 3.05
CA GLY A 674 33.13 -1.87 2.95
C GLY A 674 33.15 -0.90 4.13
N SER A 675 31.98 -0.38 4.51
CA SER A 675 31.89 0.68 5.52
C SER A 675 31.13 0.28 6.78
N LEU A 676 31.72 0.54 7.95
CA LEU A 676 31.02 0.65 9.23
C LEU A 676 30.98 2.13 9.63
N THR A 677 29.78 2.72 9.65
CA THR A 677 29.63 4.16 9.92
C THR A 677 28.61 4.43 11.01
N ALA A 678 28.97 5.30 11.95
CA ALA A 678 28.16 5.76 13.06
C ALA A 678 28.37 7.27 13.23
N ASN A 679 28.27 8.04 12.16
CA ASN A 679 28.50 9.49 12.18
C ASN A 679 27.30 10.24 12.80
N GLY A 680 27.59 11.34 13.48
CA GLY A 680 26.57 12.26 13.98
C GLY A 680 26.00 13.15 12.86
N GLN A 681 24.77 13.59 13.08
CA GLN A 681 24.04 14.41 12.12
C GLN A 681 24.46 15.87 12.18
N LYS A 682 24.54 16.49 11.01
CA LYS A 682 24.56 17.94 10.90
C LYS A 682 23.27 18.55 11.46
N GLY A 683 23.38 19.53 12.34
CA GLY A 683 22.21 20.22 12.89
C GLY A 683 21.43 21.01 11.83
N ILE A 684 20.09 21.06 11.95
CA ILE A 684 19.23 21.88 11.09
C ILE A 684 19.03 23.24 11.74
N ARG A 685 19.89 24.20 11.39
CA ARG A 685 20.00 25.54 12.00
C ARG A 685 20.56 25.57 13.43
N ASN A 686 21.13 24.46 13.93
CA ASN A 686 21.62 24.36 15.31
C ASN A 686 22.88 23.48 15.43
N GLY A 687 23.18 23.06 16.67
CA GLY A 687 24.34 22.25 17.03
C GLY A 687 24.31 20.84 16.43
N GLY A 688 25.50 20.33 16.13
CA GLY A 688 25.69 19.00 15.55
C GLY A 688 25.57 17.88 16.58
N GLY A 689 25.09 16.71 16.13
CA GLY A 689 25.09 15.48 16.93
C GLY A 689 26.49 14.87 17.01
N SER A 690 26.80 14.17 18.08
CA SER A 690 28.12 13.54 18.25
C SER A 690 28.24 12.26 17.41
N GLY A 691 29.47 11.87 17.09
CA GLY A 691 29.74 10.55 16.54
C GLY A 691 29.32 9.45 17.51
N GLY A 692 28.91 8.31 16.98
CA GLY A 692 28.45 7.15 17.73
C GLY A 692 29.58 6.19 18.12
N ALA A 693 29.24 4.92 18.25
CA ALA A 693 30.17 3.87 18.66
C ALA A 693 30.30 2.78 17.59
N ILE A 694 31.53 2.31 17.37
CA ILE A 694 31.82 1.05 16.67
C ILE A 694 32.58 0.16 17.66
N HIS A 695 31.94 -0.94 18.08
CA HIS A 695 32.52 -1.98 18.92
C HIS A 695 32.48 -3.29 18.16
N LEU A 696 33.64 -3.79 17.77
CA LEU A 696 33.77 -5.07 17.08
C LEU A 696 34.73 -5.95 17.84
N HIS A 697 34.34 -7.18 18.11
CA HIS A 697 35.20 -8.22 18.67
C HIS A 697 35.30 -9.38 17.69
N CYS A 698 36.52 -9.84 17.40
CA CYS A 698 36.79 -10.99 16.54
C CYS A 698 38.11 -11.67 16.94
N ARG A 699 38.45 -12.78 16.29
CA ARG A 699 39.77 -13.39 16.40
C ARG A 699 40.74 -12.79 15.40
N ASP A 700 40.30 -12.70 14.15
CA ASP A 700 41.05 -12.19 13.00
C ASP A 700 40.34 -10.97 12.41
N PHE A 701 40.99 -9.80 12.50
CA PHE A 701 40.48 -8.54 11.96
C PHE A 701 41.30 -8.14 10.73
N SER A 702 40.63 -7.90 9.60
CA SER A 702 41.27 -7.49 8.35
C SER A 702 40.38 -6.57 7.52
N GLY A 703 40.98 -5.88 6.54
CA GLY A 703 40.26 -5.07 5.56
C GLY A 703 41.19 -4.35 4.57
N GLY A 704 40.75 -4.20 3.34
CA GLY A 704 41.48 -3.56 2.25
C GLY A 704 41.34 -2.04 2.24
N LEU A 705 41.88 -1.41 1.19
CA LEU A 705 41.92 0.05 1.02
C LEU A 705 40.53 0.72 0.96
N SER A 706 39.49 -0.03 0.58
CA SER A 706 38.11 0.45 0.55
C SER A 706 37.41 0.38 1.90
N GLY A 707 38.02 -0.28 2.91
CA GLY A 707 37.49 -0.39 4.26
C GLY A 707 37.36 0.98 4.93
N ILE A 708 36.19 1.24 5.54
CA ILE A 708 35.92 2.50 6.24
C ILE A 708 35.37 2.19 7.63
N LEU A 709 36.00 2.75 8.66
CA LEU A 709 35.47 2.84 10.02
C LEU A 709 35.29 4.32 10.36
N SER A 710 34.05 4.78 10.55
CA SER A 710 33.77 6.20 10.76
C SER A 710 32.78 6.45 11.89
N ALA A 711 33.16 7.26 12.87
CA ALA A 711 32.28 7.76 13.92
C ALA A 711 32.56 9.25 14.13
N LYS A 712 32.33 10.06 13.09
CA LYS A 712 32.61 11.49 13.10
C LYS A 712 31.48 12.27 13.80
N GLY A 713 31.82 13.39 14.41
CA GLY A 713 30.84 14.37 14.85
C GLY A 713 30.14 15.04 13.68
N GLY A 714 28.88 15.39 13.86
CA GLY A 714 28.10 16.13 12.89
C GLY A 714 28.46 17.61 12.88
N ASP A 715 28.52 18.21 11.70
CA ASP A 715 28.79 19.64 11.57
C ASP A 715 27.66 20.50 12.14
N THR A 716 27.96 21.77 12.37
CA THR A 716 26.90 22.77 12.59
C THR A 716 26.16 23.10 11.31
N TYR A 717 24.97 23.70 11.44
CA TYR A 717 24.31 24.36 10.32
C TYR A 717 25.15 25.47 9.70
N ASP A 718 25.57 26.41 10.55
CA ASP A 718 26.50 27.49 10.23
C ASP A 718 27.67 27.49 11.20
N THR A 719 28.84 27.90 10.71
CA THR A 719 30.05 28.06 11.52
C THR A 719 30.09 29.45 12.17
N THR A 720 28.94 30.07 12.46
CA THR A 720 28.86 31.46 12.96
C THR A 720 28.32 31.52 14.38
N TYR A 721 27.41 30.63 14.77
CA TYR A 721 26.78 30.71 16.09
C TYR A 721 26.66 29.37 16.82
N ASN A 722 26.91 28.26 16.14
CA ASN A 722 26.57 26.93 16.63
C ASN A 722 27.82 26.09 16.95
N GLY A 723 27.62 25.06 17.78
CA GLY A 723 28.67 24.10 18.14
C GLY A 723 28.58 22.78 17.35
N GLY A 724 29.70 22.31 16.81
CA GLY A 724 29.79 21.04 16.09
C GLY A 724 29.79 19.86 17.06
N GLY A 725 29.36 18.69 16.60
CA GLY A 725 29.40 17.48 17.41
C GLY A 725 30.84 17.01 17.66
N GLY A 726 31.11 16.47 18.83
CA GLY A 726 32.36 15.77 19.12
C GLY A 726 32.45 14.44 18.36
N GLY A 727 33.67 13.97 18.12
CA GLY A 727 33.89 12.65 17.53
C GLY A 727 33.40 11.51 18.44
N GLY A 728 33.14 10.36 17.83
CA GLY A 728 32.65 9.14 18.48
C GLY A 728 33.76 8.22 18.98
N ARG A 729 33.43 6.94 19.19
CA ARG A 729 34.37 5.93 19.70
C ARG A 729 34.46 4.74 18.76
N ILE A 730 35.68 4.33 18.42
CA ILE A 730 35.94 3.11 17.63
C ILE A 730 36.85 2.21 18.47
N ALA A 731 36.35 1.03 18.82
CA ALA A 731 37.08 0.00 19.56
C ALA A 731 37.00 -1.34 18.81
N ILE A 732 38.14 -1.84 18.35
CA ILE A 732 38.25 -3.10 17.62
C ILE A 732 39.09 -4.08 18.44
N TRP A 733 38.47 -5.16 18.91
CA TRP A 733 39.10 -6.24 19.66
C TRP A 733 39.44 -7.42 18.75
N SER A 734 40.69 -7.87 18.79
CA SER A 734 41.21 -9.01 18.03
C SER A 734 41.96 -10.01 18.92
N GLY A 735 42.12 -11.25 18.45
CA GLY A 735 42.85 -12.30 19.15
C GLY A 735 41.97 -13.19 20.03
N GLN A 736 42.39 -13.43 21.27
CA GLN A 736 41.62 -14.29 22.18
C GLN A 736 40.36 -13.59 22.69
N PRO A 737 39.25 -14.32 22.97
CA PRO A 737 38.02 -13.73 23.46
C PRO A 737 38.27 -12.88 24.72
N TYR A 738 37.87 -11.61 24.68
CA TYR A 738 37.83 -10.77 25.87
C TYR A 738 36.88 -11.33 26.93
N PHE A 739 37.35 -11.40 28.17
CA PHE A 739 36.52 -11.56 29.37
C PHE A 739 37.06 -10.65 30.48
N PRO A 740 36.21 -10.16 31.40
CA PRO A 740 36.60 -9.14 32.39
C PRO A 740 37.80 -9.48 33.29
N ALA A 741 38.16 -10.76 33.41
CA ALA A 741 39.31 -11.22 34.19
C ALA A 741 40.63 -11.29 33.39
N ILE A 742 40.69 -10.81 32.15
CA ILE A 742 41.95 -10.78 31.38
C ILE A 742 42.92 -9.78 32.01
N SER A 743 44.13 -10.26 32.31
CA SER A 743 45.23 -9.41 32.78
C SER A 743 45.55 -8.32 31.77
N LYS A 744 45.67 -7.07 32.25
CA LYS A 744 46.10 -5.91 31.44
C LYS A 744 47.42 -6.17 30.70
N SER A 745 48.30 -7.02 31.23
CA SER A 745 49.57 -7.40 30.58
C SER A 745 49.39 -8.18 29.26
N ARG A 746 48.19 -8.71 28.99
CA ARG A 746 47.85 -9.41 27.74
C ARG A 746 47.23 -8.49 26.68
N LEU A 747 46.94 -7.23 27.02
CA LEU A 747 46.32 -6.28 26.10
C LEU A 747 47.40 -5.43 25.43
N VAL A 748 47.36 -5.37 24.10
CA VAL A 748 48.09 -4.38 23.32
C VAL A 748 47.07 -3.40 22.76
N ILE A 749 47.17 -2.13 23.14
CA ILE A 749 46.25 -1.08 22.72
C ILE A 749 47.02 -0.13 21.80
N SER A 750 46.48 0.14 20.62
CA SER A 750 47.04 1.03 19.61
C SER A 750 45.98 1.99 19.09
N GLU A 751 46.37 3.20 18.72
CA GLU A 751 45.52 4.15 17.97
C GLU A 751 45.71 3.99 16.45
N VAL A 752 46.75 3.26 16.04
CA VAL A 752 47.06 2.92 14.65
C VAL A 752 46.47 1.54 14.34
N ALA A 753 45.82 1.44 13.18
CA ALA A 753 45.29 0.18 12.68
C ALA A 753 46.39 -0.88 12.49
N PRO A 754 46.09 -2.17 12.67
CA PRO A 754 47.04 -3.24 12.36
C PRO A 754 47.31 -3.32 10.85
N ASP A 755 48.45 -3.89 10.45
CA ASP A 755 48.84 -4.05 9.04
C ASP A 755 47.82 -4.87 8.20
N SER A 756 47.00 -5.68 8.87
CA SER A 756 45.90 -6.43 8.26
C SER A 756 44.73 -5.55 7.80
N PHE A 757 44.69 -4.29 8.23
CA PHE A 757 43.69 -3.31 7.85
C PHE A 757 44.33 -2.07 7.21
N SER A 758 44.15 -1.92 5.89
CA SER A 758 44.67 -0.78 5.12
C SER A 758 43.61 0.29 4.82
N GLY A 759 42.44 0.20 5.42
CA GLY A 759 41.33 1.13 5.22
C GLY A 759 41.47 2.46 5.97
N THR A 760 40.43 3.28 5.92
CA THR A 760 40.36 4.57 6.62
C THR A 760 39.63 4.45 7.95
N VAL A 761 40.21 5.02 9.02
CA VAL A 761 39.59 5.14 10.34
C VAL A 761 39.43 6.62 10.68
N SER A 762 38.24 7.05 11.09
CA SER A 762 38.01 8.46 11.40
C SER A 762 36.99 8.69 12.51
N VAL A 763 37.40 9.50 13.49
CA VAL A 763 36.59 9.99 14.60
C VAL A 763 36.65 11.51 14.66
N LYS A 764 36.76 12.17 13.51
CA LYS A 764 36.90 13.63 13.42
C LYS A 764 35.71 14.32 14.10
N GLU A 765 35.98 15.42 14.77
CA GLU A 765 34.99 16.39 15.19
C GLU A 765 34.20 16.99 14.02
N GLY A 766 32.97 17.40 14.30
CA GLY A 766 32.17 18.21 13.39
C GLY A 766 32.64 19.67 13.41
N LEU A 767 32.54 20.36 12.28
CA LEU A 767 32.94 21.76 12.16
C LEU A 767 32.12 22.66 13.10
N SER A 768 32.81 23.55 13.83
CA SER A 768 32.25 24.48 14.83
C SER A 768 32.51 25.94 14.48
N TYR A 769 31.89 26.87 15.21
CA TYR A 769 32.25 28.30 15.21
C TYR A 769 33.76 28.51 15.47
N PRO A 770 34.51 29.20 14.59
CA PRO A 770 35.95 29.35 14.70
C PRO A 770 36.30 30.38 15.76
N SER A 771 36.45 29.93 17.01
CA SER A 771 37.07 30.71 18.08
C SER A 771 37.74 29.77 19.08
N GLU A 772 38.82 30.22 19.71
CA GLU A 772 39.71 29.42 20.58
C GLU A 772 39.02 28.68 21.72
N THR A 773 37.79 29.06 22.07
CA THR A 773 37.03 28.49 23.20
C THR A 773 35.78 27.69 22.79
N HIS A 774 35.46 27.59 21.49
CA HIS A 774 34.19 26.97 21.01
C HIS A 774 34.37 25.71 20.16
N TYR A 775 35.60 25.21 20.01
CA TYR A 775 35.88 24.02 19.20
C TYR A 775 35.31 22.73 19.82
N SER A 776 34.84 21.85 18.93
CA SER A 776 34.59 20.43 19.16
C SER A 776 35.90 19.66 19.12
N GLU A 777 35.92 18.48 19.74
CA GLU A 777 37.11 17.65 19.88
C GLU A 777 36.93 16.31 19.13
N PRO A 778 38.00 15.76 18.53
CA PRO A 778 37.96 14.45 17.92
C PRO A 778 37.71 13.36 18.97
N GLY A 779 37.21 12.21 18.51
CA GLY A 779 36.90 11.06 19.32
C GLY A 779 38.09 10.14 19.59
N THR A 780 37.81 8.90 19.99
CA THR A 780 38.86 7.92 20.33
C THR A 780 38.89 6.73 19.38
N ILE A 781 40.10 6.29 19.02
CA ILE A 781 40.36 5.07 18.25
C ILE A 781 41.17 4.11 19.12
N ARG A 782 40.71 2.87 19.25
CA ARG A 782 41.40 1.80 19.96
C ARG A 782 41.37 0.52 19.14
N PHE A 783 42.53 0.04 18.76
CA PHE A 783 42.75 -1.33 18.31
C PHE A 783 43.34 -2.11 19.48
N ILE A 784 42.60 -3.09 19.97
CA ILE A 784 42.96 -3.91 21.11
C ILE A 784 43.27 -5.32 20.62
N HIS A 785 44.50 -5.77 20.82
CA HIS A 785 44.89 -7.15 20.55
C HIS A 785 45.13 -7.91 21.84
N VAL A 786 44.41 -9.02 22.01
CA VAL A 786 44.50 -9.90 23.19
C VAL A 786 45.50 -11.01 22.93
N LYS A 787 46.68 -10.90 23.53
CA LYS A 787 47.74 -11.92 23.47
C LYS A 787 47.29 -13.24 24.08
N HIS A 788 47.87 -14.34 23.60
CA HIS A 788 47.77 -15.64 24.27
C HIS A 788 48.33 -15.60 25.71
N PRO A 789 47.88 -16.48 26.61
CA PRO A 789 48.47 -16.62 27.94
C PRO A 789 49.96 -16.91 27.84
N ALA A 790 50.76 -16.35 28.76
CA ALA A 790 52.18 -16.70 28.85
C ALA A 790 52.32 -18.20 29.18
N GLY A 791 52.96 -18.96 28.29
CA GLY A 791 53.14 -20.42 28.42
C GLY A 791 52.48 -21.27 27.32
N THR A 792 51.70 -20.68 26.39
CA THR A 792 51.16 -21.43 25.24
C THR A 792 52.27 -21.69 24.21
N MET A 793 52.81 -22.92 24.16
CA MET A 793 53.57 -23.37 22.99
C MET A 793 52.61 -23.59 21.83
N VAL A 794 52.71 -22.75 20.79
CA VAL A 794 52.08 -23.01 19.50
C VAL A 794 52.96 -24.02 18.76
N LEU A 795 52.56 -25.29 18.75
CA LEU A 795 53.19 -26.29 17.90
C LEU A 795 52.63 -26.11 16.49
N VAL A 796 53.37 -25.39 15.63
CA VAL A 796 53.07 -25.33 14.20
C VAL A 796 53.49 -26.66 13.58
N ARG A 797 52.57 -27.36 12.93
CA ARG A 797 52.88 -28.57 12.16
C ARG A 797 52.60 -28.34 10.68
#